data_AF-A0A1J4JMY0-F1
#
_entry.id   AF-A0A1J4JMY0-F1
#
_cell.length_a   1.000
_cell.length_b   1.000
_cell.length_c   1.000
_cell.angle_alpha   90.00
_cell.angle_beta   90.00
_cell.angle_gamma   90.00
#
_symmetry.space_group_name_H-M   'P 1'
#
loop_
_entity.id
_entity.type
_entity.pdbx_description
1 polymer ?
#
loop_
_entity_poly.entity_id
_entity_poly.type
_entity_poly.pdbx_seq_one_letter_code
_entity_poly.pdbx_strand_id
1 'polypeptide(L)'
;MPPRGATKKATRRATKTTRPQRGRGKSMRGGRKSKIENQQPEEKPPEAEEKPKKESWLDNLPPVIKPDEELHQKLSKERRERRAAKVHQYCSLEIQGMLEFAFRSMKIERDFINSNNEYQNIIDSQKIIIKEKEKDKKKGKNMKKGKEDTSNNNEVTKERKLRQLHSDFRNGLLTPQPESPVKEVVRNECSVKVEPIFSLEVQNYLRFSSDSMWKDLSTFFNCDLNEKYIHDPDTKFNEFLEYLQQKMALFQNPYHPFDKIYFPFIICITGPQGTGRTTICQLLQKVYNVTIIEVLPPTPSDNLIRKKKNQTIEPEVEPLPEYPLLDIIQIKAMDDNSTANMIAQNIHDQKIKGTIIVGWPNSKTQLAQLEKEINKQNTLSKTASRLSIDSLQSGPKSKTPIPNIQGIIITLNPNSSREKLLDPVTGNVYQEDFYLPGFLDFYDELPTNFLKKKEEIQNRLIIHTVPEFPPVTNKVVARFNTFESMTRKTYSTLVIPKCDTIDQLCKYLDMFIDTIFKKANMELSPSNPLFALAHPKYLVKPGLCYNAMLSWRDCLDEFGPIIADQSNLVSILGNRLDQMLVAAIDRFTLYTCHGDSREEKCKRFMNCKDQIDFSDFFKDIWNLSLKSRDDNLSHTKEIVEKSGFLELVVELRKTPKLIFIALIRRLYYTSWFYKTFYYLFKEPKPKNKSMSENLSISMQQEEEEEQYFCSFLDEFCIDRIFPPKISILSSRQIQLVKNMSTVCLFNPANPTQQTSHKANIYQSQENFAESNSNHENKQQSNVIITKSQFVNDLLAGKVADDFIFFDQNRVVNDFNVPPFSVIDCPFSDTLKFADKFFNHLLQNIDNQKLFANIKSSLLLFKNFSIVVKKKETVLVDSIDQLNHDISEIAYQKCSQEMESFSKKFRTLREGKTLDSDLFEYNFSRVRNEILHLARYSIKHQYPIIAQNIVSFSTVLKIAQILKSKEMTYCNVHTFLQVLETLDIDEEESNALELSLRIFVCSECFSIQKLLLCFIKYPEEEEIIKQIFPDMENLKLG
;
A
#
# COMPACT_ATOMS: atom_id res chain seq x y z
N MET A 1 44.14 -43.22 6.64
CA MET A 1 45.54 -42.82 6.36
C MET A 1 45.67 -41.30 6.55
N PRO A 2 46.80 -40.77 7.03
CA PRO A 2 47.14 -39.32 7.05
C PRO A 2 47.92 -38.96 5.75
N PRO A 3 48.49 -37.74 5.48
CA PRO A 3 49.32 -36.83 6.32
C PRO A 3 48.66 -35.44 6.58
N ARG A 4 49.11 -34.50 7.44
CA ARG A 4 50.35 -34.18 8.22
C ARG A 4 51.51 -33.43 7.53
N GLY A 5 51.82 -32.22 8.04
CA GLY A 5 53.06 -31.45 7.79
C GLY A 5 52.79 -29.93 7.71
N ALA A 6 53.15 -28.99 8.59
CA ALA A 6 53.92 -28.91 9.86
C ALA A 6 55.31 -28.22 9.79
N THR A 7 55.41 -27.03 10.43
CA THR A 7 56.64 -26.34 10.92
C THR A 7 57.59 -25.70 9.86
N LYS A 8 58.51 -24.75 10.13
CA LYS A 8 59.07 -24.09 11.35
C LYS A 8 59.85 -22.80 10.95
N LYS A 9 59.95 -21.79 11.84
CA LYS A 9 61.11 -20.88 12.19
C LYS A 9 62.07 -20.30 11.10
N ALA A 10 62.86 -19.22 11.31
CA ALA A 10 62.84 -18.02 12.17
C ALA A 10 64.11 -17.13 11.96
N THR A 11 64.10 -15.90 12.50
CA THR A 11 65.25 -15.12 13.06
C THR A 11 66.39 -14.48 12.21
N ARG A 12 66.53 -13.14 12.39
CA ARG A 12 67.77 -12.34 12.66
C ARG A 12 68.74 -12.05 11.47
N ARG A 13 69.62 -11.02 11.47
CA ARG A 13 70.19 -10.05 12.47
C ARG A 13 70.47 -8.68 11.74
N ALA A 14 70.31 -7.48 12.34
CA ALA A 14 71.32 -6.62 13.04
C ALA A 14 72.54 -6.15 12.18
N THR A 15 73.19 -4.97 12.34
CA THR A 15 73.68 -4.27 13.56
C THR A 15 74.15 -2.79 13.40
N LYS A 16 74.12 -1.97 14.49
CA LYS A 16 75.04 -0.83 14.88
C LYS A 16 75.13 0.45 13.99
N THR A 17 75.52 1.67 14.42
CA THR A 17 75.89 2.38 15.70
C THR A 17 75.51 3.91 15.60
N THR A 18 75.98 4.99 16.27
CA THR A 18 77.13 5.39 17.17
C THR A 18 76.74 6.64 18.04
N ARG A 19 77.66 7.34 18.76
CA ARG A 19 77.38 8.52 19.64
C ARG A 19 78.63 9.39 19.97
N PRO A 20 78.53 10.74 20.15
CA PRO A 20 79.18 11.52 21.26
C PRO A 20 78.22 12.57 21.91
N GLN A 21 78.30 13.03 23.19
CA GLN A 21 79.22 13.99 23.91
C GLN A 21 79.24 15.45 23.37
N ARG A 22 79.34 16.58 24.13
CA ARG A 22 79.47 16.92 25.60
C ARG A 22 79.18 18.44 25.85
N GLY A 23 78.91 18.92 27.09
CA GLY A 23 78.82 20.37 27.44
C GLY A 23 78.54 20.67 28.95
N ARG A 24 78.87 21.86 29.52
CA ARG A 24 78.83 22.12 31.00
C ARG A 24 78.88 23.61 31.48
N GLY A 25 78.12 23.98 32.53
CA GLY A 25 78.19 25.24 33.35
C GLY A 25 76.85 25.48 34.10
N LYS A 26 76.68 25.71 35.43
CA LYS A 26 77.16 26.73 36.42
C LYS A 26 76.61 28.16 36.14
N SER A 27 75.95 28.92 37.04
CA SER A 27 75.58 28.79 38.49
C SER A 27 74.35 29.71 38.85
N MET A 28 73.93 30.21 40.05
CA MET A 28 74.53 30.40 41.40
C MET A 28 73.55 30.42 42.64
N ARG A 29 73.09 31.58 43.19
CA ARG A 29 72.30 31.84 44.44
C ARG A 29 71.22 32.94 44.21
N GLY A 30 70.20 33.22 45.06
CA GLY A 30 69.65 32.50 46.23
C GLY A 30 69.09 33.37 47.42
N GLY A 31 67.97 32.97 48.06
CA GLY A 31 67.46 33.43 49.39
C GLY A 31 66.39 34.56 49.43
N ARG A 32 65.75 34.95 50.56
CA ARG A 32 65.31 34.26 51.83
C ARG A 32 64.48 35.25 52.74
N LYS A 33 63.45 34.79 53.51
CA LYS A 33 62.68 35.53 54.60
C LYS A 33 61.76 36.70 54.12
N SER A 34 60.80 37.30 54.85
CA SER A 34 59.98 37.01 56.08
C SER A 34 58.77 38.00 56.14
N LYS A 35 57.53 37.61 56.53
CA LYS A 35 56.82 37.76 57.84
C LYS A 35 56.46 39.21 58.28
N ILE A 36 55.27 39.38 58.91
CA ILE A 36 54.74 40.56 59.68
C ILE A 36 54.09 41.68 58.79
N GLU A 37 53.13 42.54 59.21
CA GLU A 37 51.90 42.46 60.04
C GLU A 37 51.19 43.86 60.06
N ASN A 38 49.87 43.91 60.30
CA ASN A 38 49.04 45.03 60.83
C ASN A 38 48.96 46.45 60.18
N GLN A 39 47.69 46.85 59.96
CA GLN A 39 47.04 48.14 60.35
C GLN A 39 47.14 49.44 59.49
N GLN A 40 46.13 50.29 59.75
CA GLN A 40 45.75 51.61 59.20
C GLN A 40 46.50 52.75 59.96
N PRO A 41 46.29 54.09 59.74
CA PRO A 41 45.25 54.77 58.93
C PRO A 41 45.66 56.03 58.13
N GLU A 42 44.64 56.57 57.41
CA GLU A 42 44.27 57.99 57.21
C GLU A 42 45.14 59.08 56.51
N GLU A 43 44.42 59.80 55.62
CA GLU A 43 44.47 61.23 55.23
C GLU A 43 45.53 61.84 54.26
N LYS A 44 45.12 63.02 53.74
CA LYS A 44 45.64 63.89 52.66
C LYS A 44 46.72 64.87 53.20
N PRO A 45 47.43 65.75 52.42
CA PRO A 45 47.09 66.39 51.13
C PRO A 45 48.34 66.63 50.21
N PRO A 46 48.50 67.75 49.44
CA PRO A 46 47.65 68.41 48.43
C PRO A 46 48.27 68.37 46.99
N GLU A 47 47.77 69.22 46.10
CA GLU A 47 48.15 69.38 44.67
C GLU A 47 49.60 69.84 44.41
N ALA A 48 50.12 69.45 43.23
CA ALA A 48 51.14 70.17 42.47
C ALA A 48 50.93 69.92 40.96
N GLU A 49 51.07 70.94 40.12
CA GLU A 49 50.73 70.88 38.69
C GLU A 49 51.82 70.20 37.84
N GLU A 50 51.42 69.36 36.87
CA GLU A 50 52.26 69.01 35.72
C GLU A 50 51.59 69.39 34.39
N LYS A 51 52.41 69.77 33.41
CA LYS A 51 51.99 70.45 32.18
C LYS A 51 51.29 69.50 31.18
N PRO A 52 50.37 70.01 30.33
CA PRO A 52 49.61 69.17 29.42
C PRO A 52 50.51 68.43 28.43
N LYS A 53 50.38 67.10 28.41
CA LYS A 53 50.85 66.28 27.30
C LYS A 53 49.91 66.50 26.12
N LYS A 54 50.46 66.53 24.90
CA LYS A 54 49.68 66.66 23.67
C LYS A 54 48.71 65.48 23.58
N GLU A 55 47.42 65.78 23.43
CA GLU A 55 46.39 64.77 23.22
C GLU A 55 46.75 63.88 22.03
N SER A 56 46.75 62.57 22.25
CA SER A 56 46.68 61.61 21.16
C SER A 56 45.25 61.60 20.63
N TRP A 57 45.06 61.39 19.33
CA TRP A 57 43.71 61.22 18.77
C TRP A 57 42.97 60.00 19.38
N LEU A 58 43.72 59.06 19.98
CA LEU A 58 43.19 57.94 20.76
C LEU A 58 42.48 58.37 22.05
N ASP A 59 42.88 59.51 22.64
CA ASP A 59 42.32 60.01 23.92
C ASP A 59 40.93 60.64 23.71
N ASN A 60 40.58 60.97 22.46
CA ASN A 60 39.28 61.50 22.05
C ASN A 60 38.32 60.41 21.50
N LEU A 61 38.65 59.13 21.65
CA LEU A 61 37.71 58.03 21.40
C LEU A 61 36.76 57.86 22.60
N PRO A 62 35.45 57.66 22.41
CA PRO A 62 34.56 57.31 23.50
C PRO A 62 35.03 56.00 24.16
N PRO A 63 34.93 55.87 25.50
CA PRO A 63 35.52 54.75 26.22
C PRO A 63 34.98 53.42 25.70
N VAL A 64 35.87 52.62 25.12
CA VAL A 64 35.53 51.27 24.62
C VAL A 64 35.21 50.39 25.82
N ILE A 65 33.92 50.26 26.10
CA ILE A 65 33.37 49.31 27.07
C ILE A 65 33.76 47.91 26.59
N LYS A 66 34.83 47.35 27.15
CA LYS A 66 35.25 45.97 26.91
C LYS A 66 34.14 45.04 27.44
N PRO A 67 33.39 44.30 26.60
CA PRO A 67 32.24 43.55 27.09
C PRO A 67 32.61 42.37 27.99
N ASP A 68 33.85 41.88 27.89
CA ASP A 68 34.25 40.56 28.40
C ASP A 68 35.26 40.57 29.55
N GLU A 69 35.64 41.73 30.14
CA GLU A 69 36.65 41.74 31.22
C GLU A 69 36.15 40.96 32.45
N GLU A 70 34.87 41.11 32.83
CA GLU A 70 34.22 40.31 33.88
C GLU A 70 34.06 38.83 33.47
N LEU A 71 33.67 38.56 32.22
CA LEU A 71 33.53 37.20 31.71
C LEU A 71 34.87 36.46 31.74
N HIS A 72 35.96 37.14 31.38
CA HIS A 72 37.30 36.57 31.39
C HIS A 72 37.82 36.34 32.82
N GLN A 73 37.45 37.19 33.79
CA GLN A 73 37.70 36.93 35.22
C GLN A 73 36.88 35.73 35.73
N LYS A 74 35.59 35.65 35.40
CA LYS A 74 34.69 34.54 35.76
C LYS A 74 35.19 33.20 35.21
N LEU A 75 35.52 33.15 33.92
CA LEU A 75 36.13 31.98 33.27
C LEU A 75 37.52 31.63 33.86
N SER A 76 38.32 32.62 34.28
CA SER A 76 39.60 32.39 34.94
C SER A 76 39.43 31.77 36.34
N LYS A 77 38.42 32.20 37.11
CA LYS A 77 38.03 31.58 38.39
C LYS A 77 37.54 30.15 38.19
N GLU A 78 36.61 29.95 37.27
CA GLU A 78 36.04 28.64 36.94
C GLU A 78 37.11 27.64 36.47
N ARG A 79 38.09 28.08 35.65
CA ARG A 79 39.24 27.24 35.27
C ARG A 79 40.11 26.82 36.46
N ARG A 80 40.25 27.66 37.49
CA ARG A 80 40.96 27.31 38.74
C ARG A 80 40.15 26.30 39.56
N GLU A 81 38.84 26.52 39.69
CA GLU A 81 37.93 25.66 40.45
C GLU A 81 37.83 24.26 39.81
N ARG A 82 37.62 24.18 38.49
CA ARG A 82 37.67 22.92 37.73
C ARG A 82 39.03 22.21 37.86
N ARG A 83 40.15 22.95 37.92
CA ARG A 83 41.49 22.38 38.15
C ARG A 83 41.65 21.86 39.58
N ALA A 84 41.16 22.58 40.58
CA ALA A 84 41.19 22.16 41.98
C ALA A 84 40.35 20.90 42.20
N ALA A 85 39.13 20.85 41.67
CA ALA A 85 38.26 19.68 41.69
C ALA A 85 38.92 18.45 41.03
N LYS A 86 39.55 18.63 39.86
CA LYS A 86 40.26 17.54 39.18
C LYS A 86 41.50 17.05 39.95
N VAL A 87 42.23 17.95 40.62
CA VAL A 87 43.33 17.56 41.53
C VAL A 87 42.78 16.79 42.73
N HIS A 88 41.68 17.24 43.34
CA HIS A 88 41.04 16.54 44.46
C HIS A 88 40.56 15.14 44.05
N GLN A 89 39.96 14.99 42.86
CA GLN A 89 39.55 13.70 42.31
C GLN A 89 40.73 12.73 42.21
N TYR A 90 41.85 13.14 41.60
CA TYR A 90 43.05 12.29 41.52
C TYR A 90 43.63 11.93 42.90
N CYS A 91 43.69 12.88 43.83
CA CYS A 91 44.14 12.59 45.20
C CYS A 91 43.24 11.56 45.90
N SER A 92 41.92 11.66 45.73
CA SER A 92 40.97 10.70 46.32
C SER A 92 41.12 9.29 45.73
N LEU A 93 41.30 9.18 44.41
CA LEU A 93 41.49 7.90 43.73
C LEU A 93 42.81 7.22 44.14
N GLU A 94 43.89 8.00 44.27
CA GLU A 94 45.18 7.47 44.73
C GLU A 94 45.12 7.00 46.20
N ILE A 95 44.43 7.75 47.08
CA ILE A 95 44.16 7.33 48.46
C ILE A 95 43.33 6.03 48.48
N GLN A 96 42.33 5.90 47.61
CA GLN A 96 41.54 4.66 47.49
C GLN A 96 42.39 3.48 47.00
N GLY A 97 43.30 3.69 46.06
CA GLY A 97 44.26 2.68 45.62
C GLY A 97 45.25 2.27 46.71
N MET A 98 45.71 3.21 47.54
CA MET A 98 46.54 2.94 48.71
C MET A 98 45.80 2.12 49.78
N LEU A 99 44.52 2.43 50.02
CA LEU A 99 43.66 1.68 50.94
C LEU A 99 43.40 0.25 50.44
N GLU A 100 43.06 0.08 49.16
CA GLU A 100 42.84 -1.25 48.57
C GLU A 100 44.12 -2.09 48.56
N PHE A 101 45.28 -1.47 48.30
CA PHE A 101 46.59 -2.12 48.49
C PHE A 101 46.79 -2.59 49.95
N ALA A 102 46.44 -1.76 50.94
CA ALA A 102 46.55 -2.11 52.36
C ALA A 102 45.58 -3.24 52.76
N PHE A 103 44.31 -3.19 52.33
CA PHE A 103 43.33 -4.25 52.59
C PHE A 103 43.73 -5.59 51.96
N ARG A 104 44.20 -5.59 50.70
CA ARG A 104 44.70 -6.81 50.04
C ARG A 104 45.97 -7.35 50.70
N SER A 105 46.87 -6.48 51.16
CA SER A 105 48.06 -6.89 51.92
C SER A 105 47.67 -7.56 53.25
N MET A 106 46.77 -6.95 54.03
CA MET A 106 46.25 -7.55 55.27
C MET A 106 45.49 -8.85 55.03
N LYS A 107 44.81 -9.01 53.89
CA LYS A 107 44.17 -10.27 53.52
C LYS A 107 45.20 -11.36 53.23
N ILE A 108 46.24 -11.09 52.45
CA ILE A 108 47.34 -12.05 52.20
C ILE A 108 48.01 -12.48 53.51
N GLU A 109 48.20 -11.54 54.44
CA GLU A 109 48.73 -11.79 55.78
C GLU A 109 47.81 -12.73 56.60
N ARG A 110 46.51 -12.44 56.64
CA ARG A 110 45.50 -13.24 57.35
C ARG A 110 45.32 -14.63 56.75
N ASP A 111 45.26 -14.74 55.42
CA ASP A 111 45.09 -16.01 54.71
C ASP A 111 46.31 -16.93 54.95
N PHE A 112 47.52 -16.38 55.05
CA PHE A 112 48.74 -17.11 55.44
C PHE A 112 48.70 -17.58 56.91
N ILE A 113 48.30 -16.72 57.85
CA ILE A 113 48.14 -17.08 59.27
C ILE A 113 47.10 -18.21 59.42
N ASN A 114 45.96 -18.10 58.75
CA ASN A 114 44.91 -19.13 58.76
C ASN A 114 45.41 -20.45 58.17
N SER A 115 46.11 -20.41 57.03
CA SER A 115 46.69 -21.60 56.38
C SER A 115 47.69 -22.33 57.30
N ASN A 116 48.51 -21.57 58.03
CA ASN A 116 49.48 -22.16 58.98
C ASN A 116 48.79 -22.71 60.24
N ASN A 117 47.76 -22.03 60.76
CA ASN A 117 46.97 -22.53 61.88
C ASN A 117 46.20 -23.82 61.53
N GLU A 118 45.65 -23.90 60.31
CA GLU A 118 44.99 -25.12 59.80
C GLU A 118 46.00 -26.27 59.62
N TYR A 119 47.18 -26.00 59.05
CA TYR A 119 48.29 -26.95 59.02
C TYR A 119 48.71 -27.43 60.42
N GLN A 120 48.77 -26.52 61.40
CA GLN A 120 49.11 -26.85 62.78
C GLN A 120 48.03 -27.73 63.44
N ASN A 121 46.74 -27.42 63.21
CA ASN A 121 45.62 -28.25 63.67
C ASN A 121 45.65 -29.65 63.05
N ILE A 122 45.97 -29.78 61.76
CA ILE A 122 46.18 -31.08 61.09
C ILE A 122 47.38 -31.81 61.70
N ILE A 123 48.49 -31.11 61.95
CA ILE A 123 49.69 -31.65 62.59
C ILE A 123 49.40 -32.21 63.99
N ASP A 124 48.59 -31.52 64.79
CA ASP A 124 48.25 -31.93 66.15
C ASP A 124 47.14 -32.99 66.19
N SER A 125 46.19 -32.95 65.25
CA SER A 125 45.25 -34.05 65.00
C SER A 125 45.98 -35.35 64.65
N GLN A 126 47.02 -35.27 63.80
CA GLN A 126 47.88 -36.42 63.51
C GLN A 126 48.66 -36.91 64.74
N LYS A 127 49.12 -36.02 65.64
CA LYS A 127 49.75 -36.43 66.91
C LYS A 127 48.75 -37.17 67.81
N ILE A 128 47.48 -36.78 67.82
CA ILE A 128 46.42 -37.46 68.59
C ILE A 128 46.18 -38.86 68.02
N ILE A 129 45.98 -38.99 66.70
CA ILE A 129 45.79 -40.28 66.02
C ILE A 129 47.00 -41.22 66.20
N ILE A 130 48.23 -40.68 66.26
CA ILE A 130 49.43 -41.46 66.59
C ILE A 130 49.39 -41.93 68.06
N LYS A 131 49.09 -41.05 69.01
CA LYS A 131 48.95 -41.41 70.44
C LYS A 131 47.85 -42.44 70.72
N GLU A 132 46.79 -42.46 69.92
CA GLU A 132 45.76 -43.49 70.00
C GLU A 132 46.26 -44.82 69.44
N LYS A 133 46.92 -44.82 68.27
CA LYS A 133 47.51 -46.04 67.68
C LYS A 133 48.69 -46.60 68.48
N GLU A 134 49.38 -45.79 69.28
CA GLU A 134 50.41 -46.24 70.21
C GLU A 134 49.85 -47.00 71.44
N LYS A 135 48.56 -46.87 71.78
CA LYS A 135 47.94 -47.66 72.86
C LYS A 135 47.71 -49.13 72.47
N ASP A 136 47.53 -49.43 71.18
CA ASP A 136 47.12 -50.76 70.70
C ASP A 136 48.27 -51.72 70.32
N LYS A 137 49.55 -51.31 70.39
CA LYS A 137 50.66 -52.22 69.99
C LYS A 137 52.00 -52.05 70.72
N LYS A 138 52.13 -52.72 71.86
CA LYS A 138 53.45 -53.13 72.40
C LYS A 138 54.11 -54.21 71.51
N LYS A 139 54.73 -53.78 70.39
CA LYS A 139 55.92 -54.35 69.70
C LYS A 139 55.95 -53.94 68.22
N GLY A 140 57.04 -53.32 67.75
CA GLY A 140 57.40 -53.35 66.30
C GLY A 140 57.81 -52.04 65.62
N LYS A 141 59.02 -51.55 65.91
CA LYS A 141 59.93 -50.76 65.04
C LYS A 141 59.38 -49.69 64.07
N ASN A 142 59.84 -48.45 64.29
CA ASN A 142 60.39 -47.51 63.30
C ASN A 142 59.70 -47.30 61.92
N MET A 143 59.17 -46.10 61.69
CA MET A 143 59.46 -45.36 60.44
C MET A 143 59.66 -43.86 60.72
N LYS A 144 60.36 -43.16 59.81
CA LYS A 144 61.04 -41.87 60.08
C LYS A 144 60.27 -40.63 59.63
N LYS A 145 60.68 -39.49 60.22
CA LYS A 145 60.50 -38.08 59.78
C LYS A 145 60.21 -37.89 58.29
N GLY A 146 59.25 -37.01 58.01
CA GLY A 146 59.22 -36.11 56.86
C GLY A 146 58.30 -34.93 57.21
N LYS A 147 58.84 -33.77 57.59
CA LYS A 147 58.03 -32.68 58.19
C LYS A 147 58.59 -31.26 58.11
N GLU A 148 59.66 -31.02 57.35
CA GLU A 148 60.37 -29.73 57.35
C GLU A 148 60.24 -28.93 56.01
N ASP A 149 59.90 -29.58 54.89
CA ASP A 149 59.90 -28.93 53.56
C ASP A 149 58.63 -28.12 53.18
N THR A 150 57.47 -28.39 53.81
CA THR A 150 56.19 -27.74 53.43
C THR A 150 56.04 -26.32 53.96
N SER A 151 56.57 -26.01 55.15
CA SER A 151 56.45 -24.68 55.76
C SER A 151 57.12 -23.59 54.91
N ASN A 152 58.30 -23.89 54.36
CA ASN A 152 59.10 -22.96 53.57
C ASN A 152 58.41 -22.55 52.24
N ASN A 153 57.64 -23.47 51.64
CA ASN A 153 56.88 -23.20 50.41
C ASN A 153 55.69 -22.23 50.62
N ASN A 154 55.06 -22.24 51.81
CA ASN A 154 53.97 -21.31 52.12
C ASN A 154 54.50 -19.87 52.26
N GLU A 155 55.68 -19.68 52.86
CA GLU A 155 56.27 -18.37 53.06
C GLU A 155 56.77 -17.75 51.73
N VAL A 156 57.42 -18.55 50.88
CA VAL A 156 57.81 -18.15 49.52
C VAL A 156 56.59 -17.78 48.64
N THR A 157 55.46 -18.47 48.80
CA THR A 157 54.22 -18.13 48.06
C THR A 157 53.50 -16.90 48.62
N LYS A 158 53.56 -16.64 49.94
CA LYS A 158 53.15 -15.37 50.54
C LYS A 158 53.94 -14.19 49.97
N GLU A 159 55.27 -14.28 50.00
CA GLU A 159 56.15 -13.26 49.43
C GLU A 159 55.86 -13.00 47.95
N ARG A 160 55.69 -14.05 47.15
CA ARG A 160 55.38 -13.91 45.71
C ARG A 160 54.07 -13.16 45.46
N LYS A 161 53.02 -13.44 46.24
CA LYS A 161 51.74 -12.70 46.17
C LYS A 161 51.92 -11.22 46.54
N LEU A 162 52.67 -10.92 47.61
CA LEU A 162 52.89 -9.54 48.06
C LEU A 162 53.75 -8.74 47.07
N ARG A 163 54.81 -9.35 46.52
CA ARG A 163 55.65 -8.77 45.45
C ARG A 163 54.84 -8.47 44.19
N GLN A 164 53.88 -9.33 43.83
CA GLN A 164 52.97 -9.09 42.71
C GLN A 164 52.00 -7.94 43.01
N LEU A 165 51.36 -7.92 44.19
CA LEU A 165 50.48 -6.83 44.61
C LEU A 165 51.19 -5.46 44.63
N HIS A 166 52.47 -5.41 45.03
CA HIS A 166 53.30 -4.20 44.91
C HIS A 166 53.58 -3.78 43.46
N SER A 167 53.69 -4.74 42.53
CA SER A 167 53.80 -4.45 41.09
C SER A 167 52.49 -3.90 40.56
N ASP A 168 51.36 -4.49 40.94
CA ASP A 168 50.04 -4.08 40.49
C ASP A 168 49.69 -2.66 40.99
N PHE A 169 50.04 -2.32 42.23
CA PHE A 169 49.97 -0.96 42.74
C PHE A 169 50.82 0.02 41.91
N ARG A 170 52.11 -0.29 41.69
CA ARG A 170 53.03 0.57 40.92
C ARG A 170 52.63 0.76 39.45
N ASN A 171 51.90 -0.19 38.89
CA ASN A 171 51.38 -0.14 37.52
C ASN A 171 50.01 0.56 37.42
N GLY A 172 49.46 1.09 38.52
CA GLY A 172 48.15 1.74 38.53
C GLY A 172 46.96 0.80 38.38
N LEU A 173 47.15 -0.51 38.62
CA LEU A 173 46.09 -1.53 38.53
C LEU A 173 45.23 -1.61 39.81
N LEU A 174 45.63 -0.93 40.88
CA LEU A 174 44.84 -0.79 42.12
C LEU A 174 44.29 0.63 42.34
N THR A 175 44.88 1.66 41.73
CA THR A 175 44.27 3.00 41.68
C THR A 175 43.07 2.94 40.73
N PRO A 176 41.83 3.24 41.17
CA PRO A 176 40.70 3.25 40.27
C PRO A 176 40.90 4.30 39.18
N GLN A 177 40.54 3.98 37.94
CA GLN A 177 40.56 4.98 36.87
C GLN A 177 39.61 6.13 37.23
N PRO A 178 39.95 7.39 36.89
CA PRO A 178 39.02 8.49 37.10
C PRO A 178 37.77 8.22 36.29
N GLU A 179 36.65 8.08 36.99
CA GLU A 179 35.34 7.89 36.38
C GLU A 179 35.08 9.00 35.36
N SER A 180 35.18 8.65 34.07
CA SER A 180 34.44 9.34 33.01
C SER A 180 33.00 9.32 33.46
N PRO A 181 32.38 10.50 33.72
CA PRO A 181 31.37 10.67 34.75
C PRO A 181 30.39 9.53 34.73
N VAL A 182 30.46 8.67 35.75
CA VAL A 182 29.56 7.53 35.87
C VAL A 182 28.17 8.13 35.98
N LYS A 183 27.45 8.06 34.85
CA LYS A 183 26.00 8.05 34.90
C LYS A 183 25.67 6.93 35.88
N GLU A 184 25.07 7.29 37.01
CA GLU A 184 24.04 6.45 37.58
C GLU A 184 23.19 5.96 36.40
N VAL A 185 22.82 4.67 36.38
CA VAL A 185 21.71 4.27 35.52
C VAL A 185 20.41 4.72 36.20
N VAL A 186 20.28 6.05 36.30
CA VAL A 186 19.09 6.75 35.85
C VAL A 186 18.74 6.10 34.52
N ARG A 187 17.83 5.13 34.57
CA ARG A 187 17.05 4.75 33.41
C ARG A 187 16.55 6.08 32.84
N ASN A 188 16.73 6.33 31.55
CA ASN A 188 16.21 7.55 30.95
C ASN A 188 14.68 7.48 31.03
N GLU A 189 14.11 7.97 32.13
CA GLU A 189 12.67 7.95 32.36
C GLU A 189 12.05 8.98 31.40
N CYS A 190 11.25 8.49 30.46
CA CYS A 190 10.44 9.36 29.63
C CYS A 190 9.40 10.03 30.54
N SER A 191 9.41 11.37 30.59
CA SER A 191 8.40 12.16 31.31
C SER A 191 7.64 13.03 30.31
N VAL A 192 6.55 12.50 29.77
CA VAL A 192 5.64 13.23 28.89
C VAL A 192 4.61 13.94 29.76
N LYS A 193 4.65 15.27 29.76
CA LYS A 193 3.61 16.09 30.38
C LYS A 193 2.31 15.95 29.60
N VAL A 194 1.17 16.00 30.28
CA VAL A 194 -0.15 16.09 29.65
C VAL A 194 -0.38 17.52 29.18
N GLU A 195 0.24 17.85 28.04
CA GLU A 195 0.10 19.08 27.29
C GLU A 195 -0.43 18.76 25.88
N PRO A 196 -1.01 19.72 25.14
CA PRO A 196 -1.30 19.51 23.72
C PRO A 196 0.02 19.24 22.99
N ILE A 197 0.16 18.08 22.34
CA ILE A 197 1.40 17.68 21.63
C ILE A 197 1.20 17.63 20.12
N PHE A 198 -0.04 17.47 19.66
CA PHE A 198 -0.33 17.12 18.27
C PHE A 198 -0.34 18.31 17.31
N SER A 199 0.31 18.09 16.16
CA SER A 199 -0.23 18.53 14.87
C SER A 199 -1.32 17.52 14.49
N LEU A 200 -2.44 17.99 13.92
CA LEU A 200 -3.62 17.16 13.71
C LEU A 200 -3.49 16.43 12.37
N GLU A 201 -3.76 15.12 12.36
CA GLU A 201 -3.67 14.31 11.13
C GLU A 201 -4.87 14.54 10.21
N VAL A 202 -5.08 15.79 9.78
CA VAL A 202 -6.32 16.24 9.12
C VAL A 202 -6.57 15.52 7.80
N GLN A 203 -5.49 15.18 7.09
CA GLN A 203 -5.56 14.32 5.90
C GLN A 203 -6.18 12.95 6.21
N ASN A 204 -5.78 12.31 7.32
CA ASN A 204 -6.31 11.00 7.71
C ASN A 204 -7.77 11.15 8.12
N TYR A 205 -8.04 12.08 9.06
CA TYR A 205 -9.39 12.33 9.56
C TYR A 205 -10.39 12.57 8.43
N LEU A 206 -10.13 13.53 7.55
CA LEU A 206 -11.06 13.94 6.49
C LEU A 206 -11.12 12.98 5.30
N ARG A 207 -10.20 12.00 5.16
CA ARG A 207 -10.32 10.91 4.18
C ARG A 207 -11.15 9.72 4.66
N PHE A 208 -11.17 9.44 5.97
CA PHE A 208 -11.85 8.25 6.56
C PHE A 208 -13.38 8.15 6.37
N SER A 209 -14.02 9.04 5.63
CA SER A 209 -15.48 9.02 5.40
C SER A 209 -15.93 9.25 3.95
N SER A 210 -15.12 8.86 2.97
CA SER A 210 -15.68 8.53 1.64
C SER A 210 -16.26 7.11 1.69
N ASP A 211 -17.49 6.93 1.21
CA ASP A 211 -18.05 5.60 0.99
C ASP A 211 -17.50 4.95 -0.29
N SER A 212 -17.04 5.75 -1.26
CA SER A 212 -16.54 5.29 -2.56
C SER A 212 -15.93 6.43 -3.39
N MET A 213 -14.75 6.18 -3.98
CA MET A 213 -14.14 7.05 -4.99
C MET A 213 -15.12 7.44 -6.11
N TRP A 214 -15.97 6.49 -6.56
CA TRP A 214 -16.94 6.72 -7.64
C TRP A 214 -17.98 7.78 -7.30
N LYS A 215 -18.40 7.85 -6.03
CA LYS A 215 -19.37 8.83 -5.51
C LYS A 215 -18.78 10.25 -5.50
N ASP A 216 -17.52 10.38 -5.08
CA ASP A 216 -16.81 11.66 -5.03
C ASP A 216 -16.46 12.17 -6.43
N LEU A 217 -16.10 11.27 -7.36
CA LEU A 217 -15.89 11.57 -8.77
C LEU A 217 -17.19 11.96 -9.48
N SER A 218 -18.29 11.23 -9.25
CA SER A 218 -19.62 11.56 -9.78
C SER A 218 -20.05 12.96 -9.33
N THR A 219 -19.82 13.28 -8.04
CA THR A 219 -20.11 14.61 -7.46
C THR A 219 -19.21 15.70 -8.05
N PHE A 220 -17.91 15.44 -8.23
CA PHE A 220 -16.95 16.41 -8.77
C PHE A 220 -17.20 16.71 -10.26
N PHE A 221 -17.45 15.66 -11.07
CA PHE A 221 -17.67 15.78 -12.51
C PHE A 221 -19.12 16.12 -12.89
N ASN A 222 -20.07 15.96 -11.96
CA ASN A 222 -21.52 16.12 -12.19
C ASN A 222 -22.02 15.20 -13.33
N CYS A 223 -21.64 13.92 -13.28
CA CYS A 223 -22.10 12.86 -14.18
C CYS A 223 -22.20 11.51 -13.45
N ASP A 224 -22.97 10.56 -13.99
CA ASP A 224 -23.13 9.24 -13.38
C ASP A 224 -21.85 8.41 -13.52
N LEU A 225 -21.27 8.02 -12.39
CA LEU A 225 -20.01 7.27 -12.32
C LEU A 225 -20.10 6.16 -11.29
N ASN A 226 -19.93 4.91 -11.74
CA ASN A 226 -19.96 3.70 -10.93
C ASN A 226 -19.30 2.52 -11.68
N GLU A 227 -19.25 1.34 -11.03
CA GLU A 227 -18.64 0.13 -11.59
C GLU A 227 -19.25 -0.36 -12.91
N LYS A 228 -20.49 0.04 -13.24
CA LYS A 228 -21.20 -0.36 -14.47
C LYS A 228 -21.15 0.73 -15.55
N TYR A 229 -21.40 1.98 -15.16
CA TYR A 229 -21.49 3.13 -16.06
C TYR A 229 -20.38 4.14 -15.78
N ILE A 230 -19.64 4.48 -16.83
CA ILE A 230 -18.53 5.44 -16.79
C ILE A 230 -18.81 6.54 -17.80
N HIS A 231 -19.33 7.66 -17.30
CA HIS A 231 -19.54 8.89 -18.06
C HIS A 231 -18.41 9.90 -17.77
N ASP A 232 -18.28 10.93 -18.61
CA ASP A 232 -17.25 11.97 -18.49
C ASP A 232 -17.85 13.36 -18.86
N PRO A 233 -17.40 14.47 -18.24
CA PRO A 233 -18.01 15.79 -18.47
C PRO A 233 -17.59 16.50 -19.77
N ASP A 234 -16.77 15.88 -20.63
CA ASP A 234 -16.68 16.26 -22.06
C ASP A 234 -17.76 15.49 -22.84
N THR A 235 -18.78 16.21 -23.34
CA THR A 235 -19.90 15.59 -24.07
C THR A 235 -19.44 14.76 -25.29
N LYS A 236 -18.41 15.20 -26.02
CA LYS A 236 -17.90 14.46 -27.20
C LYS A 236 -17.15 13.19 -26.81
N PHE A 237 -16.57 13.17 -25.62
CA PHE A 237 -15.88 12.00 -25.08
C PHE A 237 -16.88 11.05 -24.43
N ASN A 238 -17.90 11.58 -23.76
CA ASN A 238 -19.04 10.84 -23.26
C ASN A 238 -19.82 10.13 -24.36
N GLU A 239 -20.13 10.79 -25.48
CA GLU A 239 -20.72 10.16 -26.69
C GLU A 239 -19.91 8.94 -27.16
N PHE A 240 -18.57 9.01 -27.06
CA PHE A 240 -17.68 7.91 -27.43
C PHE A 240 -17.68 6.80 -26.35
N LEU A 241 -17.64 7.12 -25.06
CA LEU A 241 -17.76 6.15 -23.97
C LEU A 241 -19.13 5.44 -23.98
N GLU A 242 -20.22 6.14 -24.26
CA GLU A 242 -21.56 5.58 -24.39
C GLU A 242 -21.65 4.61 -25.58
N TYR A 243 -21.06 4.96 -26.73
CA TYR A 243 -20.95 4.04 -27.86
C TYR A 243 -20.17 2.77 -27.50
N LEU A 244 -19.01 2.90 -26.84
CA LEU A 244 -18.23 1.75 -26.40
C LEU A 244 -19.01 0.87 -25.41
N GLN A 245 -19.68 1.48 -24.43
CA GLN A 245 -20.52 0.78 -23.45
C GLN A 245 -21.72 0.08 -24.09
N GLN A 246 -22.37 0.70 -25.08
CA GLN A 246 -23.45 0.06 -25.84
C GLN A 246 -22.94 -1.13 -26.67
N LYS A 247 -21.78 -1.00 -27.34
CA LYS A 247 -21.24 -2.05 -28.21
C LYS A 247 -20.58 -3.20 -27.45
N MET A 248 -20.04 -2.98 -26.24
CA MET A 248 -19.46 -4.06 -25.43
C MET A 248 -20.51 -4.99 -24.80
N ALA A 249 -21.79 -4.64 -24.79
CA ALA A 249 -22.85 -5.40 -24.10
C ALA A 249 -22.96 -6.87 -24.58
N LEU A 250 -22.69 -7.15 -25.86
CA LEU A 250 -22.64 -8.52 -26.39
C LEU A 250 -21.49 -9.36 -25.83
N PHE A 251 -20.45 -8.73 -25.27
CA PHE A 251 -19.32 -9.38 -24.62
C PHE A 251 -19.56 -9.63 -23.12
N GLN A 252 -20.64 -9.06 -22.56
CA GLN A 252 -21.04 -9.19 -21.15
C GLN A 252 -22.18 -10.22 -20.93
N ASN A 253 -22.71 -10.78 -22.02
CA ASN A 253 -23.74 -11.82 -22.01
C ASN A 253 -23.13 -13.19 -22.39
N PRO A 254 -23.73 -14.32 -21.97
CA PRO A 254 -23.32 -15.66 -22.40
C PRO A 254 -23.26 -15.83 -23.92
N TYR A 255 -22.34 -16.68 -24.39
CA TYR A 255 -22.15 -17.00 -25.80
C TYR A 255 -23.23 -17.97 -26.30
N HIS A 256 -24.37 -17.39 -26.70
CA HIS A 256 -25.52 -18.10 -27.24
C HIS A 256 -25.93 -17.48 -28.60
N PRO A 257 -25.24 -17.83 -29.72
CA PRO A 257 -25.50 -17.20 -31.02
C PRO A 257 -26.87 -17.54 -31.62
N PHE A 258 -27.38 -18.75 -31.37
CA PHE A 258 -28.67 -19.26 -31.84
C PHE A 258 -29.01 -20.55 -31.09
N ASP A 259 -30.30 -20.81 -30.85
CA ASP A 259 -30.77 -22.10 -30.33
C ASP A 259 -30.48 -23.24 -31.32
N LYS A 260 -30.32 -24.48 -30.82
CA LYS A 260 -30.03 -25.65 -31.67
C LYS A 260 -31.05 -25.83 -32.80
N ILE A 261 -30.55 -25.73 -34.03
CA ILE A 261 -31.36 -25.65 -35.25
C ILE A 261 -32.18 -26.93 -35.42
N TYR A 262 -33.47 -26.78 -35.70
CA TYR A 262 -34.35 -27.90 -35.99
C TYR A 262 -33.93 -28.62 -37.27
N PHE A 263 -33.63 -29.92 -37.15
CA PHE A 263 -33.12 -30.75 -38.23
C PHE A 263 -34.09 -31.91 -38.48
N PRO A 264 -34.96 -31.87 -39.50
CA PRO A 264 -35.98 -32.90 -39.73
C PRO A 264 -35.47 -34.13 -40.52
N PHE A 265 -34.16 -34.26 -40.73
CA PHE A 265 -33.59 -35.20 -41.69
C PHE A 265 -32.98 -36.44 -41.05
N ILE A 266 -32.94 -37.53 -41.81
CA ILE A 266 -32.16 -38.73 -41.51
C ILE A 266 -30.93 -38.72 -42.41
N ILE A 267 -29.74 -38.71 -41.81
CA ILE A 267 -28.45 -38.77 -42.51
C ILE A 267 -27.57 -39.92 -42.00
N CYS A 268 -26.75 -40.49 -42.88
CA CYS A 268 -25.80 -41.54 -42.54
C CYS A 268 -24.36 -41.03 -42.62
N ILE A 269 -23.55 -41.21 -41.58
CA ILE A 269 -22.11 -40.92 -41.56
C ILE A 269 -21.35 -42.25 -41.60
N THR A 270 -20.66 -42.50 -42.70
CA THR A 270 -19.99 -43.78 -42.96
C THR A 270 -18.53 -43.57 -43.39
N GLY A 271 -17.77 -44.67 -43.45
CA GLY A 271 -16.34 -44.67 -43.74
C GLY A 271 -15.53 -45.56 -42.79
N PRO A 272 -14.22 -45.68 -43.02
CA PRO A 272 -13.32 -46.51 -42.22
C PRO A 272 -13.24 -46.07 -40.74
N GLN A 273 -12.61 -46.90 -39.90
CA GLN A 273 -12.18 -46.46 -38.57
C GLN A 273 -11.07 -45.41 -38.70
N GLY A 274 -10.96 -44.51 -37.72
CA GLY A 274 -9.97 -43.43 -37.69
C GLY A 274 -10.32 -42.17 -38.50
N THR A 275 -11.20 -42.24 -39.51
CA THR A 275 -11.38 -41.17 -40.53
C THR A 275 -12.25 -39.96 -40.11
N GLY A 276 -12.34 -39.66 -38.82
CA GLY A 276 -13.02 -38.45 -38.33
C GLY A 276 -14.54 -38.51 -38.22
N ARG A 277 -15.17 -39.70 -38.27
CA ARG A 277 -16.63 -39.88 -38.13
C ARG A 277 -17.19 -39.19 -36.88
N THR A 278 -16.63 -39.49 -35.71
CA THR A 278 -17.00 -38.89 -34.41
C THR A 278 -16.79 -37.37 -34.40
N THR A 279 -15.75 -36.87 -35.07
CA THR A 279 -15.46 -35.44 -35.23
C THR A 279 -16.55 -34.70 -36.02
N ILE A 280 -17.24 -35.37 -36.95
CA ILE A 280 -18.41 -34.80 -37.65
C ILE A 280 -19.66 -34.89 -36.79
N CYS A 281 -19.82 -35.98 -36.03
CA CYS A 281 -20.93 -36.16 -35.09
C CYS A 281 -20.96 -35.04 -34.04
N GLN A 282 -19.84 -34.79 -33.34
CA GLN A 282 -19.75 -33.75 -32.32
C GLN A 282 -20.03 -32.34 -32.89
N LEU A 283 -19.53 -32.04 -34.11
CA LEU A 283 -19.81 -30.77 -34.81
C LEU A 283 -21.31 -30.60 -35.07
N LEU A 284 -21.96 -31.59 -35.69
CA LEU A 284 -23.39 -31.51 -36.00
C LEU A 284 -24.25 -31.50 -34.72
N GLN A 285 -23.85 -32.18 -33.65
CA GLN A 285 -24.55 -32.19 -32.37
C GLN A 285 -24.52 -30.84 -31.63
N LYS A 286 -23.49 -30.03 -31.86
CA LYS A 286 -23.37 -28.68 -31.29
C LYS A 286 -24.40 -27.73 -31.90
N VAL A 287 -24.55 -27.75 -33.22
CA VAL A 287 -25.44 -26.84 -33.97
C VAL A 287 -26.89 -27.33 -34.07
N TYR A 288 -27.12 -28.63 -34.28
CA TYR A 288 -28.44 -29.16 -34.65
C TYR A 288 -29.10 -29.95 -33.52
N ASN A 289 -30.43 -29.90 -33.45
CA ASN A 289 -31.22 -30.71 -32.51
C ASN A 289 -31.44 -32.13 -33.09
N VAL A 290 -30.45 -33.00 -32.90
CA VAL A 290 -30.37 -34.36 -33.45
C VAL A 290 -30.22 -35.43 -32.38
N THR A 291 -30.70 -36.63 -32.68
CA THR A 291 -30.36 -37.88 -31.99
C THR A 291 -29.31 -38.62 -32.81
N ILE A 292 -28.27 -39.13 -32.14
CA ILE A 292 -27.18 -39.87 -32.80
C ILE A 292 -27.31 -41.35 -32.47
N ILE A 293 -27.32 -42.19 -33.50
CA ILE A 293 -27.32 -43.66 -33.38
C ILE A 293 -25.97 -44.16 -33.88
N GLU A 294 -25.10 -44.61 -32.98
CA GLU A 294 -23.80 -45.19 -33.32
C GLU A 294 -23.89 -46.71 -33.44
N VAL A 295 -23.43 -47.25 -34.58
CA VAL A 295 -23.39 -48.68 -34.86
C VAL A 295 -21.98 -49.20 -34.64
N LEU A 296 -21.76 -49.83 -33.49
CA LEU A 296 -20.48 -50.44 -33.10
C LEU A 296 -20.28 -51.77 -33.83
N PRO A 297 -19.08 -52.06 -34.37
CA PRO A 297 -18.78 -53.36 -34.96
C PRO A 297 -18.75 -54.47 -33.89
N PRO A 298 -19.04 -55.74 -34.25
CA PRO A 298 -18.92 -56.85 -33.31
C PRO A 298 -17.46 -57.03 -32.87
N THR A 299 -17.23 -57.18 -31.57
CA THR A 299 -15.90 -57.35 -30.98
C THR A 299 -15.26 -58.69 -31.38
N PRO A 300 -13.92 -58.77 -31.53
CA PRO A 300 -13.24 -60.00 -31.95
C PRO A 300 -13.45 -61.20 -31.02
N SER A 301 -13.72 -60.94 -29.74
CA SER A 301 -14.03 -61.92 -28.68
C SER A 301 -15.10 -62.93 -29.08
N ASP A 302 -16.23 -62.45 -29.60
CA ASP A 302 -17.47 -63.22 -29.65
C ASP A 302 -17.43 -64.27 -30.78
N ASN A 303 -16.64 -64.00 -31.82
CA ASN A 303 -16.44 -64.91 -32.94
C ASN A 303 -15.44 -66.04 -32.62
N LEU A 304 -14.53 -65.85 -31.66
CA LEU A 304 -13.56 -66.88 -31.24
C LEU A 304 -14.23 -68.00 -30.43
N ILE A 305 -15.19 -67.65 -29.56
CA ILE A 305 -15.88 -68.61 -28.66
C ILE A 305 -16.58 -69.73 -29.45
N ARG A 306 -17.09 -69.45 -30.66
CA ARG A 306 -17.72 -70.47 -31.52
C ARG A 306 -16.74 -71.35 -32.31
N LYS A 307 -15.43 -71.06 -32.32
CA LYS A 307 -14.42 -71.81 -33.10
C LYS A 307 -13.04 -71.95 -32.44
N LYS A 308 -12.97 -72.35 -31.15
CA LYS A 308 -11.81 -73.08 -30.60
C LYS A 308 -12.13 -73.76 -29.25
N LYS A 309 -12.28 -75.09 -29.25
CA LYS A 309 -11.90 -75.90 -28.09
C LYS A 309 -10.41 -76.23 -28.23
N ASN A 310 -9.55 -75.42 -27.61
CA ASN A 310 -8.32 -75.83 -26.90
C ASN A 310 -7.33 -74.68 -26.70
N GLN A 311 -6.74 -74.70 -25.50
CA GLN A 311 -5.46 -74.09 -25.06
C GLN A 311 -5.34 -72.57 -24.83
N THR A 312 -4.75 -72.31 -23.66
CA THR A 312 -4.05 -71.12 -23.16
C THR A 312 -4.90 -69.89 -22.81
N ILE A 313 -4.64 -69.39 -21.59
CA ILE A 313 -5.20 -68.17 -21.03
C ILE A 313 -4.20 -67.04 -21.31
N GLU A 314 -4.64 -65.99 -22.00
CA GLU A 314 -3.96 -64.68 -21.99
C GLU A 314 -4.57 -63.81 -20.88
N PRO A 315 -3.82 -62.84 -20.31
CA PRO A 315 -4.29 -62.06 -19.18
C PRO A 315 -5.49 -61.18 -19.54
N GLU A 316 -6.44 -61.12 -18.61
CA GLU A 316 -7.64 -60.27 -18.69
C GLU A 316 -7.25 -58.80 -18.53
N VAL A 317 -7.04 -58.12 -19.66
CA VAL A 317 -6.86 -56.66 -19.70
C VAL A 317 -8.20 -56.02 -19.39
N GLU A 318 -8.28 -55.22 -18.33
CA GLU A 318 -9.49 -54.45 -18.01
C GLU A 318 -9.94 -53.62 -19.23
N PRO A 319 -11.23 -53.65 -19.60
CA PRO A 319 -11.73 -52.86 -20.71
C PRO A 319 -11.54 -51.37 -20.40
N LEU A 320 -10.74 -50.70 -21.22
CA LEU A 320 -10.55 -49.25 -21.17
C LEU A 320 -11.93 -48.54 -21.15
N PRO A 321 -12.12 -47.53 -20.29
CA PRO A 321 -13.40 -46.83 -20.19
C PRO A 321 -13.77 -46.19 -21.54
N GLU A 322 -14.93 -46.57 -22.07
CA GLU A 322 -15.50 -45.94 -23.25
C GLU A 322 -16.12 -44.59 -22.85
N TYR A 323 -15.70 -43.51 -23.53
CA TYR A 323 -16.26 -42.17 -23.38
C TYR A 323 -17.11 -41.82 -24.60
N PRO A 324 -18.38 -42.26 -24.68
CA PRO A 324 -19.27 -41.89 -25.79
C PRO A 324 -19.60 -40.39 -25.74
N LEU A 325 -19.97 -39.81 -26.88
CA LEU A 325 -20.57 -38.48 -26.91
C LEU A 325 -21.85 -38.46 -26.07
N LEU A 326 -22.15 -37.30 -25.46
CA LEU A 326 -23.41 -37.09 -24.73
C LEU A 326 -24.63 -37.51 -25.56
N ASP A 327 -25.68 -38.04 -24.93
CA ASP A 327 -26.96 -38.44 -25.57
C ASP A 327 -26.88 -39.41 -26.77
N ILE A 328 -25.77 -40.15 -26.96
CA ILE A 328 -25.66 -41.17 -28.02
C ILE A 328 -26.47 -42.45 -27.70
N ILE A 329 -27.09 -43.02 -28.73
CA ILE A 329 -27.68 -44.36 -28.72
C ILE A 329 -26.69 -45.33 -29.38
N GLN A 330 -26.06 -46.22 -28.60
CA GLN A 330 -25.17 -47.26 -29.15
C GLN A 330 -25.93 -48.54 -29.52
N ILE A 331 -25.67 -49.07 -30.71
CA ILE A 331 -26.19 -50.35 -31.21
C ILE A 331 -24.99 -51.26 -31.57
N LYS A 332 -24.88 -52.42 -30.93
CA LYS A 332 -23.90 -53.45 -31.32
C LYS A 332 -24.40 -54.18 -32.57
N ALA A 333 -23.61 -54.19 -33.64
CA ALA A 333 -23.99 -54.83 -34.90
C ALA A 333 -23.96 -56.37 -34.78
N MET A 334 -25.04 -57.03 -35.23
CA MET A 334 -25.18 -58.49 -35.20
C MET A 334 -25.27 -59.05 -36.63
N ASP A 335 -26.43 -58.89 -37.27
CA ASP A 335 -26.66 -59.17 -38.68
C ASP A 335 -27.37 -57.97 -39.35
N ASP A 336 -27.23 -57.84 -40.66
CA ASP A 336 -27.72 -56.67 -41.39
C ASP A 336 -29.24 -56.45 -41.28
N ASN A 337 -30.05 -57.49 -41.02
CA ASN A 337 -31.50 -57.32 -40.84
C ASN A 337 -31.85 -56.91 -39.40
N SER A 338 -31.25 -57.56 -38.40
CA SER A 338 -31.47 -57.20 -37.00
C SER A 338 -30.98 -55.77 -36.70
N THR A 339 -29.77 -55.42 -37.16
CA THR A 339 -29.22 -54.07 -37.03
C THR A 339 -30.06 -53.04 -37.78
N ALA A 340 -30.54 -53.32 -39.00
CA ALA A 340 -31.47 -52.42 -39.70
C ALA A 340 -32.77 -52.18 -38.92
N ASN A 341 -33.35 -53.24 -38.33
CA ASN A 341 -34.59 -53.13 -37.55
C ASN A 341 -34.37 -52.38 -36.22
N MET A 342 -33.25 -52.60 -35.52
CA MET A 342 -32.92 -51.85 -34.29
C MET A 342 -32.74 -50.36 -34.57
N ILE A 343 -32.07 -49.99 -35.67
CA ILE A 343 -31.92 -48.59 -36.09
C ILE A 343 -33.29 -47.99 -36.44
N ALA A 344 -34.11 -48.70 -37.24
CA ALA A 344 -35.45 -48.26 -37.62
C ALA A 344 -36.41 -48.08 -36.43
N GLN A 345 -36.27 -48.91 -35.39
CA GLN A 345 -37.02 -48.76 -34.14
C GLN A 345 -36.58 -47.51 -33.36
N ASN A 346 -35.28 -47.30 -33.15
CA ASN A 346 -34.80 -46.11 -32.43
C ASN A 346 -35.17 -44.79 -33.15
N ILE A 347 -35.19 -44.78 -34.50
CA ILE A 347 -35.73 -43.66 -35.29
C ILE A 347 -37.22 -43.41 -34.99
N HIS A 348 -38.02 -44.48 -34.89
CA HIS A 348 -39.45 -44.39 -34.62
C HIS A 348 -39.77 -43.93 -33.19
N ASP A 349 -38.93 -44.28 -32.21
CA ASP A 349 -39.10 -43.89 -30.82
C ASP A 349 -38.66 -42.42 -30.57
N GLN A 350 -37.84 -41.85 -31.47
CA GLN A 350 -37.22 -40.53 -31.35
C GLN A 350 -37.83 -39.46 -32.29
N LYS A 351 -39.07 -39.67 -32.77
CA LYS A 351 -39.84 -38.87 -33.77
C LYS A 351 -39.81 -37.33 -33.72
N ILE A 352 -39.33 -36.72 -32.65
CA ILE A 352 -39.31 -35.26 -32.44
C ILE A 352 -37.98 -34.64 -32.93
N LYS A 353 -36.92 -35.44 -33.11
CA LYS A 353 -35.58 -35.00 -33.53
C LYS A 353 -35.16 -35.66 -34.85
N GLY A 354 -34.27 -35.00 -35.60
CA GLY A 354 -33.57 -35.63 -36.72
C GLY A 354 -32.60 -36.71 -36.26
N THR A 355 -32.23 -37.61 -37.17
CA THR A 355 -31.35 -38.74 -36.83
C THR A 355 -30.05 -38.74 -37.63
N ILE A 356 -28.93 -38.89 -36.92
CA ILE A 356 -27.62 -39.16 -37.51
C ILE A 356 -27.24 -40.61 -37.21
N ILE A 357 -27.12 -41.44 -38.24
CA ILE A 357 -26.72 -42.86 -38.13
C ILE A 357 -25.22 -42.96 -38.42
N VAL A 358 -24.43 -43.52 -37.51
CA VAL A 358 -22.96 -43.46 -37.55
C VAL A 358 -22.35 -44.85 -37.69
N GLY A 359 -21.38 -44.99 -38.59
CA GLY A 359 -20.65 -46.23 -38.82
C GLY A 359 -21.37 -47.26 -39.69
N TRP A 360 -22.61 -46.99 -40.11
CA TRP A 360 -23.44 -47.87 -40.95
C TRP A 360 -24.47 -47.02 -41.70
N PRO A 361 -24.92 -47.39 -42.93
CA PRO A 361 -24.51 -48.54 -43.73
C PRO A 361 -23.13 -48.38 -44.39
N ASN A 362 -22.50 -49.51 -44.72
CA ASN A 362 -21.20 -49.61 -45.41
C ASN A 362 -21.31 -50.29 -46.80
N SER A 363 -22.53 -50.50 -47.28
CA SER A 363 -22.82 -51.13 -48.58
C SER A 363 -24.21 -50.74 -49.10
N LYS A 364 -24.44 -50.95 -50.40
CA LYS A 364 -25.74 -50.74 -51.04
C LYS A 364 -26.83 -51.69 -50.53
N THR A 365 -26.46 -52.92 -50.12
CA THR A 365 -27.42 -53.88 -49.55
C THR A 365 -27.93 -53.40 -48.20
N GLN A 366 -27.01 -53.00 -47.31
CA GLN A 366 -27.32 -52.46 -45.99
C GLN A 366 -28.21 -51.21 -46.08
N LEU A 367 -27.92 -50.29 -47.01
CA LEU A 367 -28.74 -49.10 -47.27
C LEU A 367 -30.17 -49.47 -47.71
N ALA A 368 -30.32 -50.43 -48.63
CA ALA A 368 -31.64 -50.89 -49.09
C ALA A 368 -32.41 -51.66 -48.00
N GLN A 369 -31.72 -52.38 -47.11
CA GLN A 369 -32.32 -53.03 -45.93
C GLN A 369 -32.80 -51.99 -44.92
N LEU A 370 -32.02 -50.93 -44.66
CA LEU A 370 -32.42 -49.83 -43.78
C LEU A 370 -33.69 -49.12 -44.27
N GLU A 371 -33.73 -48.73 -45.55
CA GLU A 371 -34.92 -48.09 -46.11
C GLU A 371 -36.16 -48.98 -46.03
N LYS A 372 -36.01 -50.29 -46.24
CA LYS A 372 -37.11 -51.25 -46.13
C LYS A 372 -37.66 -51.32 -44.71
N GLU A 373 -36.79 -51.38 -43.70
CA GLU A 373 -37.20 -51.46 -42.29
C GLU A 373 -37.75 -50.13 -41.76
N ILE A 374 -37.19 -48.98 -42.15
CA ILE A 374 -37.78 -47.66 -41.87
C ILE A 374 -39.18 -47.53 -42.50
N ASN A 375 -39.35 -47.92 -43.77
CA ASN A 375 -40.66 -47.92 -44.43
C ASN A 375 -41.68 -48.81 -43.71
N LYS A 376 -41.24 -49.98 -43.23
CA LYS A 376 -42.07 -50.93 -42.48
C LYS A 376 -42.54 -50.36 -41.13
N GLN A 377 -41.66 -49.74 -40.34
CA GLN A 377 -42.03 -49.07 -39.09
C GLN A 377 -42.95 -47.86 -39.31
N ASN A 378 -42.69 -47.06 -40.35
CA ASN A 378 -43.56 -45.95 -40.76
C ASN A 378 -44.95 -46.44 -41.24
N THR A 379 -45.03 -47.64 -41.83
CA THR A 379 -46.30 -48.24 -42.27
C THR A 379 -47.11 -48.78 -41.09
N LEU A 380 -46.46 -49.49 -40.15
CA LEU A 380 -47.06 -49.97 -38.90
C LEU A 380 -47.67 -48.83 -38.07
N SER A 381 -47.03 -47.65 -38.08
CA SER A 381 -47.51 -46.44 -37.38
C SER A 381 -48.87 -45.92 -37.90
N LYS A 382 -49.16 -46.05 -39.21
CA LYS A 382 -50.38 -45.49 -39.82
C LYS A 382 -51.68 -46.14 -39.34
N THR A 383 -51.58 -47.29 -38.68
CA THR A 383 -52.71 -47.97 -38.02
C THR A 383 -52.94 -47.56 -36.56
N ALA A 384 -52.07 -46.75 -35.95
CA ALA A 384 -52.10 -46.47 -34.50
C ALA A 384 -52.50 -45.02 -34.12
N SER A 385 -52.32 -44.02 -34.99
CA SER A 385 -52.57 -42.61 -34.63
C SER A 385 -53.13 -41.76 -35.77
N ARG A 386 -54.41 -41.40 -35.69
CA ARG A 386 -54.98 -40.26 -36.44
C ARG A 386 -54.65 -38.96 -35.70
N LEU A 387 -53.60 -38.23 -36.13
CA LEU A 387 -53.47 -36.78 -35.92
C LEU A 387 -52.38 -36.19 -36.84
N SER A 388 -52.83 -35.57 -37.94
CA SER A 388 -52.21 -34.43 -38.65
C SER A 388 -50.68 -34.30 -38.78
N ILE A 389 -50.13 -34.80 -39.90
CA ILE A 389 -49.19 -34.04 -40.77
C ILE A 389 -49.50 -34.42 -42.24
N ASP A 390 -50.29 -33.61 -42.94
CA ASP A 390 -50.69 -33.86 -44.35
C ASP A 390 -50.54 -32.61 -45.26
N SER A 391 -50.01 -31.50 -44.75
CA SER A 391 -50.10 -30.17 -45.37
C SER A 391 -48.88 -29.75 -46.22
N LEU A 392 -48.19 -30.69 -46.87
CA LEU A 392 -47.00 -30.42 -47.70
C LEU A 392 -46.94 -31.17 -49.05
N GLN A 393 -48.00 -31.85 -49.49
CA GLN A 393 -48.01 -32.60 -50.76
C GLN A 393 -49.11 -32.16 -51.74
N SER A 394 -48.82 -31.11 -52.51
CA SER A 394 -49.66 -30.64 -53.64
C SER A 394 -48.81 -30.32 -54.89
N GLY A 395 -48.11 -31.33 -55.42
CA GLY A 395 -47.31 -31.25 -56.66
C GLY A 395 -47.53 -32.47 -57.58
N PRO A 396 -47.43 -32.31 -58.92
CA PRO A 396 -47.87 -33.35 -59.85
C PRO A 396 -46.87 -34.51 -60.06
N LYS A 397 -47.20 -35.67 -59.48
CA LYS A 397 -46.87 -37.04 -59.94
C LYS A 397 -45.54 -37.24 -60.72
N SER A 398 -44.40 -37.21 -60.05
CA SER A 398 -43.25 -38.02 -60.48
C SER A 398 -43.40 -39.45 -59.95
N LYS A 399 -42.89 -40.47 -60.67
CA LYS A 399 -43.02 -41.89 -60.31
C LYS A 399 -41.84 -42.46 -59.49
N THR A 400 -41.02 -41.58 -58.91
CA THR A 400 -39.88 -41.96 -58.06
C THR A 400 -40.27 -41.87 -56.58
N PRO A 401 -40.12 -42.94 -55.78
CA PRO A 401 -40.34 -42.86 -54.34
C PRO A 401 -39.34 -41.90 -53.70
N ILE A 402 -39.81 -41.06 -52.78
CA ILE A 402 -38.95 -40.17 -51.99
C ILE A 402 -38.21 -41.04 -50.95
N PRO A 403 -36.88 -40.98 -50.86
CA PRO A 403 -36.13 -41.78 -49.90
C PRO A 403 -36.33 -41.26 -48.46
N ASN A 404 -36.42 -42.20 -47.51
CA ASN A 404 -36.52 -41.87 -46.07
C ASN A 404 -35.21 -41.31 -45.50
N ILE A 405 -34.09 -41.49 -46.20
CA ILE A 405 -32.77 -40.97 -45.86
C ILE A 405 -32.46 -39.83 -46.85
N GLN A 406 -32.07 -38.65 -46.38
CA GLN A 406 -31.87 -37.49 -47.26
C GLN A 406 -30.38 -37.22 -47.57
N GLY A 407 -29.46 -37.74 -46.74
CA GLY A 407 -28.02 -37.51 -46.87
C GLY A 407 -27.13 -38.68 -46.47
N ILE A 408 -25.99 -38.83 -47.16
CA ILE A 408 -24.91 -39.76 -46.81
C ILE A 408 -23.57 -39.01 -46.84
N ILE A 409 -22.90 -38.92 -45.70
CA ILE A 409 -21.54 -38.40 -45.56
C ILE A 409 -20.58 -39.58 -45.54
N ILE A 410 -19.57 -39.55 -46.42
CA ILE A 410 -18.55 -40.58 -46.57
C ILE A 410 -17.20 -39.98 -46.20
N THR A 411 -16.63 -40.50 -45.11
CA THR A 411 -15.35 -40.05 -44.56
C THR A 411 -14.19 -40.85 -45.12
N LEU A 412 -13.20 -40.17 -45.70
CA LEU A 412 -12.00 -40.80 -46.26
C LEU A 412 -10.68 -40.17 -45.79
N ASN A 413 -10.71 -39.13 -44.95
CA ASN A 413 -9.53 -38.47 -44.40
C ASN A 413 -8.70 -39.44 -43.54
N PRO A 414 -7.50 -39.90 -43.95
CA PRO A 414 -6.72 -40.87 -43.19
C PRO A 414 -5.94 -40.14 -42.09
N ASN A 415 -6.48 -40.11 -40.88
CA ASN A 415 -5.78 -39.54 -39.73
C ASN A 415 -4.56 -40.41 -39.35
N SER A 416 -3.38 -39.80 -39.35
CA SER A 416 -2.09 -40.44 -39.05
C SER A 416 -1.68 -40.37 -37.58
N SER A 417 -2.36 -39.60 -36.73
CA SER A 417 -2.05 -39.57 -35.30
C SER A 417 -2.46 -40.87 -34.59
N ARG A 418 -1.55 -41.39 -33.77
CA ARG A 418 -1.80 -42.51 -32.85
C ARG A 418 -2.49 -42.06 -31.57
N GLU A 419 -2.32 -40.78 -31.22
CA GLU A 419 -2.76 -40.18 -29.98
C GLU A 419 -3.91 -39.20 -30.25
N LYS A 420 -4.92 -39.25 -29.40
CA LYS A 420 -6.10 -38.38 -29.43
C LYS A 420 -6.38 -37.89 -28.03
N LEU A 421 -6.91 -36.69 -27.92
CA LEU A 421 -7.31 -36.10 -26.66
C LEU A 421 -8.83 -36.28 -26.51
N LEU A 422 -9.27 -36.93 -25.43
CA LEU A 422 -10.68 -37.13 -25.12
C LEU A 422 -11.08 -36.28 -23.92
N ASP A 423 -12.22 -35.58 -24.01
CA ASP A 423 -12.88 -34.99 -22.84
C ASP A 423 -13.80 -36.05 -22.18
N PRO A 424 -13.47 -36.53 -20.96
CA PRO A 424 -14.26 -37.56 -20.28
C PRO A 424 -15.66 -37.07 -19.82
N VAL A 425 -15.94 -35.77 -19.87
CA VAL A 425 -17.24 -35.18 -19.48
C VAL A 425 -18.22 -35.14 -20.65
N THR A 426 -17.73 -34.93 -21.88
CA THR A 426 -18.57 -34.73 -23.07
C THR A 426 -18.46 -35.82 -24.13
N GLY A 427 -17.39 -36.63 -24.08
CA GLY A 427 -17.00 -37.55 -25.15
C GLY A 427 -16.39 -36.89 -26.39
N ASN A 428 -16.16 -35.56 -26.35
CA ASN A 428 -15.56 -34.83 -27.48
C ASN A 428 -14.14 -35.32 -27.76
N VAL A 429 -13.81 -35.41 -29.04
CA VAL A 429 -12.52 -35.88 -29.57
C VAL A 429 -11.75 -34.72 -30.18
N TYR A 430 -10.55 -34.47 -29.65
CA TYR A 430 -9.64 -33.40 -30.05
C TYR A 430 -8.29 -33.98 -30.53
N GLN A 431 -7.54 -33.16 -31.27
CA GLN A 431 -6.21 -33.46 -31.80
C GLN A 431 -5.44 -32.14 -31.98
N GLU A 432 -4.22 -32.07 -31.45
CA GLU A 432 -3.41 -30.85 -31.39
C GLU A 432 -3.24 -30.17 -32.77
N ASP A 433 -2.86 -30.95 -33.80
CA ASP A 433 -2.64 -30.45 -35.16
C ASP A 433 -3.91 -30.11 -35.97
N PHE A 434 -5.13 -30.31 -35.44
CA PHE A 434 -6.36 -30.25 -36.26
C PHE A 434 -7.58 -29.61 -35.59
N TYR A 435 -7.86 -29.94 -34.32
CA TYR A 435 -9.00 -29.41 -33.58
C TYR A 435 -8.77 -29.51 -32.06
N LEU A 436 -8.64 -28.36 -31.42
CA LEU A 436 -8.55 -28.18 -29.97
C LEU A 436 -9.80 -27.42 -29.45
N PRO A 437 -10.06 -27.41 -28.13
CA PRO A 437 -11.18 -26.67 -27.55
C PRO A 437 -11.16 -25.17 -27.92
N GLY A 438 -12.29 -24.65 -28.41
CA GLY A 438 -12.45 -23.26 -28.87
C GLY A 438 -13.90 -22.78 -28.83
N PHE A 439 -14.30 -21.80 -29.66
CA PHE A 439 -15.65 -21.24 -29.65
C PHE A 439 -16.78 -22.29 -29.80
N LEU A 440 -16.53 -23.36 -30.56
CA LEU A 440 -17.39 -24.54 -30.70
C LEU A 440 -17.67 -25.27 -29.36
N ASP A 441 -16.93 -24.97 -28.29
CA ASP A 441 -16.98 -25.63 -26.98
C ASP A 441 -17.41 -24.68 -25.84
N PHE A 442 -17.60 -23.38 -26.13
CA PHE A 442 -17.89 -22.34 -25.13
C PHE A 442 -19.33 -21.81 -25.21
N TYR A 443 -20.24 -22.61 -25.75
CA TYR A 443 -21.68 -22.33 -25.77
C TYR A 443 -22.20 -22.14 -24.33
N ASP A 444 -23.07 -21.15 -24.11
CA ASP A 444 -23.56 -20.68 -22.79
C ASP A 444 -22.49 -20.11 -21.82
N GLU A 445 -21.22 -20.02 -22.21
CA GLU A 445 -20.16 -19.42 -21.38
C GLU A 445 -19.98 -17.92 -21.66
N LEU A 446 -19.59 -17.15 -20.64
CA LEU A 446 -19.31 -15.72 -20.80
C LEU A 446 -18.01 -15.51 -21.62
N PRO A 447 -17.97 -14.58 -22.60
CA PRO A 447 -16.76 -14.30 -23.37
C PRO A 447 -15.53 -13.92 -22.54
N THR A 448 -15.72 -13.25 -21.39
CA THR A 448 -14.66 -12.95 -20.41
C THR A 448 -14.03 -14.20 -19.78
N ASN A 449 -14.72 -15.35 -19.84
CA ASN A 449 -14.31 -16.61 -19.23
C ASN A 449 -13.73 -17.60 -20.25
N PHE A 450 -13.71 -17.29 -21.56
CA PHE A 450 -13.29 -18.25 -22.60
C PHE A 450 -11.88 -18.82 -22.36
N LEU A 451 -10.90 -18.02 -21.94
CA LEU A 451 -9.56 -18.51 -21.54
C LEU A 451 -9.66 -19.56 -20.42
N LYS A 452 -10.34 -19.21 -19.33
CA LYS A 452 -10.54 -20.10 -18.18
C LYS A 452 -11.28 -21.38 -18.59
N LYS A 453 -12.21 -21.31 -19.57
CA LYS A 453 -12.92 -22.49 -20.08
C LYS A 453 -12.05 -23.36 -20.99
N LYS A 454 -11.23 -22.73 -21.85
CA LYS A 454 -10.21 -23.40 -22.66
C LYS A 454 -9.26 -24.20 -21.77
N GLU A 455 -8.76 -23.57 -20.70
CA GLU A 455 -7.94 -24.20 -19.66
C GLU A 455 -8.70 -25.30 -18.89
N GLU A 456 -9.95 -25.08 -18.48
CA GLU A 456 -10.79 -26.09 -17.79
C GLU A 456 -10.94 -27.37 -18.64
N ILE A 457 -11.20 -27.23 -19.94
CA ILE A 457 -11.32 -28.37 -20.85
C ILE A 457 -9.95 -28.99 -21.09
N GLN A 458 -8.92 -28.21 -21.44
CA GLN A 458 -7.57 -28.72 -21.72
C GLN A 458 -6.97 -29.50 -20.55
N ASN A 459 -7.11 -29.00 -19.31
CA ASN A 459 -6.58 -29.66 -18.11
C ASN A 459 -7.29 -30.98 -17.74
N ARG A 460 -8.46 -31.29 -18.35
CA ARG A 460 -9.16 -32.57 -18.15
C ARG A 460 -9.09 -33.51 -19.36
N LEU A 461 -8.37 -33.15 -20.43
CA LEU A 461 -8.20 -34.01 -21.59
C LEU A 461 -7.35 -35.24 -21.25
N ILE A 462 -7.83 -36.42 -21.61
CA ILE A 462 -7.12 -37.69 -21.44
C ILE A 462 -6.50 -38.10 -22.77
N ILE A 463 -5.21 -38.43 -22.77
CA ILE A 463 -4.55 -39.02 -23.95
C ILE A 463 -5.04 -40.46 -24.13
N HIS A 464 -5.73 -40.70 -25.23
CA HIS A 464 -6.21 -42.01 -25.65
C HIS A 464 -5.39 -42.49 -26.85
N THR A 465 -4.44 -43.40 -26.60
CA THR A 465 -3.67 -44.07 -27.65
C THR A 465 -4.53 -45.13 -28.32
N VAL A 466 -4.86 -44.94 -29.59
CA VAL A 466 -5.74 -45.87 -30.31
C VAL A 466 -4.90 -47.06 -30.83
N PRO A 467 -5.37 -48.32 -30.70
CA PRO A 467 -4.71 -49.47 -31.32
C PRO A 467 -4.50 -49.27 -32.82
N GLU A 468 -3.44 -49.85 -33.39
CA GLU A 468 -3.10 -49.70 -34.81
C GLU A 468 -4.24 -50.19 -35.72
N PHE A 469 -5.08 -49.27 -36.19
CA PHE A 469 -6.03 -49.56 -37.26
C PHE A 469 -5.25 -49.93 -38.53
N PRO A 470 -5.69 -50.94 -39.29
CA PRO A 470 -5.09 -51.25 -40.58
C PRO A 470 -5.19 -50.01 -41.48
N PRO A 471 -4.08 -49.55 -42.11
CA PRO A 471 -4.06 -48.30 -42.85
C PRO A 471 -5.11 -48.32 -43.97
N VAL A 472 -5.71 -47.16 -44.25
CA VAL A 472 -6.85 -47.02 -45.18
C VAL A 472 -6.43 -47.36 -46.61
N THR A 473 -6.47 -48.65 -46.95
CA THR A 473 -5.93 -49.14 -48.23
C THR A 473 -6.73 -48.63 -49.42
N ASN A 474 -6.07 -48.52 -50.58
CA ASN A 474 -6.72 -48.16 -51.86
C ASN A 474 -7.92 -49.06 -52.19
N LYS A 475 -7.98 -50.31 -51.71
CA LYS A 475 -9.14 -51.21 -51.86
C LYS A 475 -10.35 -50.74 -51.04
N VAL A 476 -10.13 -50.22 -49.84
CA VAL A 476 -11.17 -49.65 -48.98
C VAL A 476 -11.67 -48.32 -49.54
N VAL A 477 -10.76 -47.44 -49.97
CA VAL A 477 -11.11 -46.18 -50.66
C VAL A 477 -11.94 -46.47 -51.92
N ALA A 478 -11.50 -47.40 -52.78
CA ALA A 478 -12.24 -47.80 -53.97
C ALA A 478 -13.63 -48.37 -53.65
N ARG A 479 -13.79 -49.16 -52.58
CA ARG A 479 -15.11 -49.64 -52.12
C ARG A 479 -16.04 -48.49 -51.77
N PHE A 480 -15.58 -47.50 -51.00
CA PHE A 480 -16.42 -46.37 -50.59
C PHE A 480 -16.73 -45.42 -51.77
N ASN A 481 -15.77 -45.16 -52.67
CA ASN A 481 -16.02 -44.39 -53.90
C ASN A 481 -17.02 -45.11 -54.84
N THR A 482 -16.98 -46.44 -54.90
CA THR A 482 -17.95 -47.24 -55.66
C THR A 482 -19.33 -47.20 -55.02
N PHE A 483 -19.41 -47.27 -53.68
CA PHE A 483 -20.66 -47.09 -52.94
C PHE A 483 -21.28 -45.71 -53.22
N GLU A 484 -20.48 -44.65 -53.12
CA GLU A 484 -20.89 -43.27 -53.39
C GLU A 484 -21.42 -43.08 -54.83
N SER A 485 -20.67 -43.62 -55.81
CA SER A 485 -21.06 -43.56 -57.23
C SER A 485 -22.40 -44.27 -57.51
N MET A 486 -22.78 -45.24 -56.67
CA MET A 486 -24.07 -45.92 -56.72
C MET A 486 -25.20 -45.18 -55.98
N THR A 487 -24.89 -44.30 -55.02
CA THR A 487 -25.88 -43.60 -54.17
C THR A 487 -26.14 -42.15 -54.57
N ARG A 488 -25.17 -41.44 -55.17
CA ARG A 488 -25.30 -40.02 -55.61
C ARG A 488 -26.52 -39.75 -56.50
N LYS A 489 -27.02 -40.77 -57.21
CA LYS A 489 -28.22 -40.68 -58.07
C LYS A 489 -29.55 -40.62 -57.32
N THR A 490 -29.55 -40.89 -56.01
CA THR A 490 -30.78 -41.02 -55.18
C THR A 490 -30.71 -40.17 -53.90
N TYR A 491 -29.51 -39.99 -53.33
CA TYR A 491 -29.29 -39.28 -52.07
C TYR A 491 -28.38 -38.06 -52.27
N SER A 492 -28.44 -37.08 -51.36
CA SER A 492 -27.35 -36.11 -51.23
C SER A 492 -26.11 -36.84 -50.69
N THR A 493 -25.00 -36.82 -51.42
CA THR A 493 -23.73 -37.39 -50.96
C THR A 493 -22.68 -36.31 -50.74
N LEU A 494 -21.93 -36.43 -49.64
CA LEU A 494 -20.70 -35.68 -49.40
C LEU A 494 -19.56 -36.69 -49.24
N VAL A 495 -18.49 -36.53 -50.00
CA VAL A 495 -17.21 -37.20 -49.72
C VAL A 495 -16.30 -36.18 -49.05
N ILE A 496 -15.88 -36.46 -47.83
CA ILE A 496 -14.92 -35.62 -47.11
C ILE A 496 -13.51 -36.11 -47.51
N PRO A 497 -12.72 -35.27 -48.21
CA PRO A 497 -11.36 -35.59 -48.65
C PRO A 497 -10.39 -35.53 -47.46
N LYS A 498 -9.09 -35.48 -47.71
CA LYS A 498 -8.16 -34.97 -46.68
C LYS A 498 -8.53 -33.51 -46.40
N CYS A 499 -8.83 -33.20 -45.13
CA CYS A 499 -8.92 -31.82 -44.64
C CYS A 499 -7.72 -31.58 -43.73
N ASP A 500 -7.06 -30.44 -43.90
CA ASP A 500 -5.90 -30.02 -43.11
C ASP A 500 -6.29 -29.12 -41.94
N THR A 501 -7.47 -28.49 -41.96
CA THR A 501 -8.00 -27.68 -40.84
C THR A 501 -9.47 -27.95 -40.57
N ILE A 502 -9.91 -27.66 -39.34
CA ILE A 502 -11.31 -27.73 -38.91
C ILE A 502 -12.25 -26.86 -39.78
N ASP A 503 -11.77 -25.70 -40.23
CA ASP A 503 -12.52 -24.76 -41.09
C ASP A 503 -12.96 -25.38 -42.42
N GLN A 504 -12.08 -26.17 -43.04
CA GLN A 504 -12.39 -26.87 -44.29
C GLN A 504 -13.52 -27.88 -44.05
N LEU A 505 -13.47 -28.59 -42.91
CA LEU A 505 -14.49 -29.55 -42.52
C LEU A 505 -15.84 -28.86 -42.23
N CYS A 506 -15.86 -27.76 -41.47
CA CYS A 506 -17.07 -26.97 -41.20
C CYS A 506 -17.69 -26.46 -42.51
N LYS A 507 -16.90 -25.89 -43.43
CA LYS A 507 -17.38 -25.40 -44.74
C LYS A 507 -17.98 -26.52 -45.59
N TYR A 508 -17.36 -27.71 -45.65
CA TYR A 508 -17.92 -28.85 -46.37
C TYR A 508 -19.23 -29.36 -45.77
N LEU A 509 -19.35 -29.35 -44.43
CA LEU A 509 -20.58 -29.75 -43.73
C LEU A 509 -21.70 -28.72 -43.95
N ASP A 510 -21.45 -27.43 -43.77
CA ASP A 510 -22.45 -26.37 -43.98
C ASP A 510 -22.99 -26.39 -45.42
N MET A 511 -22.12 -26.49 -46.43
CA MET A 511 -22.54 -26.61 -47.85
C MET A 511 -23.41 -27.86 -48.12
N PHE A 512 -23.13 -28.98 -47.44
CA PHE A 512 -23.91 -30.21 -47.58
C PHE A 512 -25.28 -30.11 -46.90
N ILE A 513 -25.35 -29.50 -45.71
CA ILE A 513 -26.61 -29.31 -44.99
C ILE A 513 -27.50 -28.31 -45.73
N ASP A 514 -26.95 -27.18 -46.19
CA ASP A 514 -27.63 -26.21 -47.08
C ASP A 514 -28.19 -26.89 -48.35
N THR A 515 -27.43 -27.82 -48.95
CA THR A 515 -27.90 -28.63 -50.09
C THR A 515 -29.08 -29.54 -49.74
N ILE A 516 -29.17 -30.05 -48.51
CA ILE A 516 -30.31 -30.85 -48.04
C ILE A 516 -31.54 -29.97 -47.76
N PHE A 517 -31.36 -28.86 -47.04
CA PHE A 517 -32.44 -27.90 -46.75
C PHE A 517 -33.06 -27.37 -48.06
N LYS A 518 -32.24 -26.94 -49.02
CA LYS A 518 -32.70 -26.48 -50.34
C LYS A 518 -33.45 -27.55 -51.13
N LYS A 519 -33.03 -28.83 -51.09
CA LYS A 519 -33.76 -29.94 -51.71
C LYS A 519 -35.12 -30.23 -51.04
N ALA A 520 -35.28 -29.84 -49.78
CA ALA A 520 -36.53 -29.96 -49.03
C ALA A 520 -37.45 -28.73 -49.15
N ASN A 521 -37.05 -27.71 -49.93
CA ASN A 521 -37.68 -26.37 -49.95
C ASN A 521 -37.76 -25.72 -48.55
N MET A 522 -36.74 -25.95 -47.72
CA MET A 522 -36.59 -25.32 -46.40
C MET A 522 -35.43 -24.32 -46.41
N GLU A 523 -35.56 -23.23 -45.67
CA GLU A 523 -34.46 -22.28 -45.45
C GLU A 523 -33.64 -22.69 -44.23
N LEU A 524 -32.30 -22.62 -44.35
CA LEU A 524 -31.37 -22.81 -43.25
C LEU A 524 -31.04 -21.45 -42.64
N SER A 525 -31.42 -21.23 -41.38
CA SER A 525 -31.16 -19.99 -40.64
C SER A 525 -30.59 -20.31 -39.25
N PRO A 526 -29.46 -19.69 -38.84
CA PRO A 526 -28.59 -18.85 -39.66
C PRO A 526 -27.88 -19.64 -40.77
N SER A 527 -27.33 -18.92 -41.75
CA SER A 527 -26.53 -19.52 -42.83
C SER A 527 -25.11 -19.86 -42.36
N ASN A 528 -24.54 -20.94 -42.89
CA ASN A 528 -23.24 -21.51 -42.48
C ASN A 528 -23.06 -21.62 -40.95
N PRO A 529 -23.97 -22.30 -40.23
CA PRO A 529 -24.01 -22.25 -38.77
C PRO A 529 -22.82 -22.92 -38.08
N LEU A 530 -22.17 -23.93 -38.67
CA LEU A 530 -20.94 -24.50 -38.12
C LEU A 530 -19.78 -23.50 -38.23
N PHE A 531 -19.62 -22.85 -39.38
CA PHE A 531 -18.60 -21.84 -39.57
C PHE A 531 -18.85 -20.60 -38.70
N ALA A 532 -20.12 -20.18 -38.53
CA ALA A 532 -20.48 -19.05 -37.66
C ALA A 532 -20.27 -19.33 -36.15
N LEU A 533 -20.45 -20.58 -35.71
CA LEU A 533 -20.16 -21.01 -34.33
C LEU A 533 -18.66 -21.22 -34.08
N ALA A 534 -17.89 -21.57 -35.12
CA ALA A 534 -16.43 -21.62 -35.04
C ALA A 534 -15.78 -20.22 -35.06
N HIS A 535 -16.34 -19.30 -35.85
CA HIS A 535 -15.79 -17.96 -36.10
C HIS A 535 -16.79 -16.85 -35.77
N PRO A 536 -17.00 -16.52 -34.48
CA PRO A 536 -17.95 -15.48 -34.06
C PRO A 536 -17.39 -14.06 -34.31
N LYS A 537 -17.22 -13.68 -35.60
CA LYS A 537 -16.76 -12.34 -36.04
C LYS A 537 -17.56 -11.19 -35.41
N TYR A 538 -18.82 -11.44 -35.03
CA TYR A 538 -19.67 -10.47 -34.34
C TYR A 538 -19.21 -10.10 -32.91
N LEU A 539 -18.36 -10.92 -32.26
CA LEU A 539 -17.79 -10.64 -30.94
C LEU A 539 -16.51 -9.77 -30.99
N VAL A 540 -15.81 -9.68 -32.12
CA VAL A 540 -14.55 -8.92 -32.26
C VAL A 540 -14.72 -7.48 -31.80
N LYS A 541 -15.69 -6.75 -32.40
CA LYS A 541 -15.93 -5.35 -32.06
C LYS A 541 -16.43 -5.14 -30.61
N PRO A 542 -17.39 -5.94 -30.10
CA PRO A 542 -17.72 -5.94 -28.67
C PRO A 542 -16.52 -6.16 -27.73
N GLY A 543 -15.63 -7.11 -28.03
CA GLY A 543 -14.42 -7.37 -27.23
C GLY A 543 -13.43 -6.21 -27.25
N LEU A 544 -13.19 -5.61 -28.42
CA LEU A 544 -12.35 -4.41 -28.53
C LEU A 544 -12.97 -3.20 -27.80
N CYS A 545 -14.30 -3.06 -27.83
CA CYS A 545 -15.00 -2.04 -27.05
C CYS A 545 -14.92 -2.29 -25.53
N TYR A 546 -14.99 -3.56 -25.11
CA TYR A 546 -14.79 -3.97 -23.72
C TYR A 546 -13.36 -3.63 -23.26
N ASN A 547 -12.34 -3.93 -24.08
CA ASN A 547 -10.94 -3.59 -23.79
C ASN A 547 -10.71 -2.09 -23.74
N ALA A 548 -11.36 -1.31 -24.60
CA ALA A 548 -11.35 0.15 -24.51
C ALA A 548 -11.93 0.61 -23.17
N MET A 549 -13.09 0.12 -22.74
CA MET A 549 -13.66 0.49 -21.44
C MET A 549 -12.82 0.02 -20.24
N LEU A 550 -12.19 -1.16 -20.30
CA LEU A 550 -11.23 -1.61 -19.28
C LEU A 550 -9.97 -0.73 -19.26
N SER A 551 -9.50 -0.25 -20.41
CA SER A 551 -8.33 0.64 -20.49
C SER A 551 -8.65 2.05 -20.00
N TRP A 552 -9.90 2.51 -20.17
CA TRP A 552 -10.35 3.78 -19.58
C TRP A 552 -10.50 3.71 -18.04
N ARG A 553 -10.79 2.53 -17.47
CA ARG A 553 -10.74 2.32 -16.02
C ARG A 553 -9.31 2.53 -15.49
N ASP A 554 -8.29 1.93 -16.09
CA ASP A 554 -6.88 2.18 -15.71
C ASP A 554 -6.49 3.66 -15.84
N CYS A 555 -6.96 4.36 -16.88
CA CYS A 555 -6.76 5.80 -16.99
C CYS A 555 -7.36 6.55 -15.79
N LEU A 556 -8.60 6.21 -15.42
CA LEU A 556 -9.31 6.83 -14.30
C LEU A 556 -8.62 6.52 -12.97
N ASP A 557 -8.11 5.30 -12.75
CA ASP A 557 -7.39 4.93 -11.53
C ASP A 557 -6.06 5.71 -11.37
N GLU A 558 -5.46 6.20 -12.46
CA GLU A 558 -4.24 7.02 -12.46
C GLU A 558 -4.46 8.54 -12.21
N PHE A 559 -5.70 9.04 -12.10
CA PHE A 559 -5.96 10.45 -11.70
C PHE A 559 -7.19 10.65 -10.81
N GLY A 560 -8.19 9.78 -10.91
CA GLY A 560 -9.43 9.76 -10.16
C GLY A 560 -9.25 9.76 -8.64
N PRO A 561 -8.37 8.92 -8.05
CA PRO A 561 -8.14 8.95 -6.59
C PRO A 561 -7.74 10.33 -6.06
N ILE A 562 -6.89 11.06 -6.81
CA ILE A 562 -6.49 12.43 -6.45
C ILE A 562 -7.70 13.38 -6.49
N ILE A 563 -8.57 13.24 -7.49
CA ILE A 563 -9.77 14.08 -7.60
C ILE A 563 -10.78 13.74 -6.49
N ALA A 564 -11.01 12.46 -6.20
CA ALA A 564 -11.87 12.00 -5.12
C ALA A 564 -11.39 12.50 -3.75
N ASP A 565 -10.13 12.22 -3.38
CA ASP A 565 -9.52 12.67 -2.12
C ASP A 565 -9.69 14.17 -1.89
N GLN A 566 -9.40 14.97 -2.93
CA GLN A 566 -9.46 16.43 -2.84
C GLN A 566 -10.89 16.98 -2.89
N SER A 567 -11.82 16.30 -3.58
CA SER A 567 -13.25 16.62 -3.56
C SER A 567 -13.86 16.35 -2.19
N ASN A 568 -13.57 15.17 -1.63
CA ASN A 568 -14.05 14.69 -0.34
C ASN A 568 -13.53 15.56 0.83
N LEU A 569 -12.23 15.91 0.81
CA LEU A 569 -11.61 16.86 1.75
C LEU A 569 -12.39 18.19 1.83
N VAL A 570 -12.78 18.74 0.67
CA VAL A 570 -13.43 20.05 0.56
C VAL A 570 -14.93 19.97 0.86
N SER A 571 -15.61 18.86 0.54
CA SER A 571 -17.02 18.66 0.82
C SER A 571 -17.28 18.48 2.33
N ILE A 572 -16.58 17.53 2.96
CA ILE A 572 -16.74 17.16 4.37
C ILE A 572 -16.43 18.34 5.30
N LEU A 573 -15.44 19.18 4.95
CA LEU A 573 -14.87 20.23 5.82
C LEU A 573 -15.92 20.98 6.67
N GLY A 574 -17.04 21.35 6.06
CA GLY A 574 -18.08 22.14 6.74
C GLY A 574 -18.70 21.42 7.93
N ASN A 575 -18.98 20.12 7.79
CA ASN A 575 -19.70 19.34 8.80
C ASN A 575 -18.80 18.94 9.99
N ARG A 576 -17.48 19.11 9.86
CA ARG A 576 -16.49 18.71 10.87
C ARG A 576 -15.73 19.88 11.50
N LEU A 577 -15.76 21.06 10.87
CA LEU A 577 -15.22 22.30 11.43
C LEU A 577 -15.82 22.58 12.81
N ASP A 578 -17.15 22.51 12.94
CA ASP A 578 -17.86 22.69 14.21
C ASP A 578 -17.44 21.68 15.29
N GLN A 579 -17.18 20.43 14.90
CA GLN A 579 -16.74 19.36 15.81
C GLN A 579 -15.33 19.64 16.34
N MET A 580 -14.41 20.01 15.45
CA MET A 580 -13.04 20.37 15.78
C MET A 580 -12.97 21.64 16.64
N LEU A 581 -13.90 22.60 16.44
CA LEU A 581 -13.99 23.82 17.25
C LEU A 581 -14.39 23.48 18.70
N VAL A 582 -15.44 22.67 18.88
CA VAL A 582 -15.86 22.17 20.20
C VAL A 582 -14.73 21.38 20.87
N ALA A 583 -14.02 20.52 20.12
CA ALA A 583 -12.88 19.76 20.62
C ALA A 583 -11.72 20.65 21.09
N ALA A 584 -11.41 21.73 20.37
CA ALA A 584 -10.37 22.69 20.76
C ALA A 584 -10.75 23.50 22.01
N ILE A 585 -12.03 23.89 22.14
CA ILE A 585 -12.55 24.57 23.35
C ILE A 585 -12.53 23.63 24.56
N ASP A 586 -12.96 22.37 24.40
CA ASP A 586 -12.87 21.34 25.45
C ASP A 586 -11.41 21.12 25.88
N ARG A 587 -10.48 21.01 24.92
CA ARG A 587 -9.04 20.86 25.20
C ARG A 587 -8.49 22.01 26.02
N PHE A 588 -8.79 23.26 25.65
CA PHE A 588 -8.40 24.43 26.44
C PHE A 588 -9.01 24.42 27.83
N THR A 589 -10.29 24.08 27.92
CA THR A 589 -11.04 24.05 29.18
C THR A 589 -10.46 23.02 30.15
N LEU A 590 -10.13 21.82 29.68
CA LEU A 590 -9.49 20.78 30.49
C LEU A 590 -8.05 21.15 30.88
N TYR A 591 -7.24 21.58 29.92
CA TYR A 591 -5.83 21.93 30.14
C TYR A 591 -5.66 23.10 31.15
N THR A 592 -6.56 24.08 31.13
CA THR A 592 -6.58 25.20 32.10
C THR A 592 -7.39 24.90 33.38
N CYS A 593 -7.96 23.71 33.54
CA CYS A 593 -8.61 23.24 34.77
C CYS A 593 -7.69 22.33 35.58
N HIS A 594 -6.61 22.91 36.11
CA HIS A 594 -5.78 22.28 37.14
C HIS A 594 -5.98 22.98 38.49
N GLY A 595 -5.61 22.30 39.58
CA GLY A 595 -5.59 22.89 40.92
C GLY A 595 -4.49 23.94 41.07
N ASP A 596 -4.64 24.85 42.05
CA ASP A 596 -3.62 25.83 42.42
C ASP A 596 -3.70 26.19 43.91
N SER A 597 -2.73 26.99 44.39
CA SER A 597 -2.60 27.29 45.82
C SER A 597 -3.73 28.15 46.43
N ARG A 598 -4.68 28.70 45.66
CA ARG A 598 -5.76 29.57 46.16
C ARG A 598 -6.70 28.82 47.11
N GLU A 599 -7.11 27.59 46.76
CA GLU A 599 -7.96 26.77 47.62
C GLU A 599 -7.25 26.42 48.95
N GLU A 600 -6.01 25.96 48.87
CA GLU A 600 -5.20 25.60 50.04
C GLU A 600 -4.93 26.81 50.96
N LYS A 601 -4.62 27.98 50.38
CA LYS A 601 -4.48 29.23 51.15
C LYS A 601 -5.79 29.64 51.82
N CYS A 602 -6.93 29.53 51.14
CA CYS A 602 -8.24 29.81 51.73
C CYS A 602 -8.57 28.85 52.88
N LYS A 603 -8.29 27.56 52.75
CA LYS A 603 -8.50 26.57 53.82
C LYS A 603 -7.55 26.81 55.01
N ARG A 604 -6.29 27.17 54.77
CA ARG A 604 -5.37 27.63 55.85
C ARG A 604 -5.85 28.91 56.53
N PHE A 605 -6.32 29.90 55.76
CA PHE A 605 -6.83 31.16 56.31
C PHE A 605 -8.05 30.95 57.20
N MET A 606 -9.02 30.13 56.80
CA MET A 606 -10.20 29.82 57.64
C MET A 606 -9.82 29.23 59.01
N ASN A 607 -8.73 28.45 59.08
CA ASN A 607 -8.21 27.87 60.31
C ASN A 607 -7.37 28.84 61.18
N CYS A 608 -6.87 29.95 60.61
CA CYS A 608 -5.94 30.88 61.26
C CYS A 608 -6.38 32.36 61.18
N LYS A 609 -7.65 32.61 60.84
CA LYS A 609 -8.21 33.93 60.47
C LYS A 609 -7.97 35.05 61.50
N ASP A 610 -7.85 34.68 62.78
CA ASP A 610 -7.68 35.62 63.88
C ASP A 610 -6.21 36.09 64.05
N GLN A 611 -5.29 35.58 63.22
CA GLN A 611 -3.84 35.86 63.23
C GLN A 611 -3.32 36.48 61.94
N ILE A 612 -4.16 36.67 60.91
CA ILE A 612 -3.76 37.07 59.55
C ILE A 612 -4.53 38.34 59.16
N ASP A 613 -3.84 39.34 58.59
CA ASP A 613 -4.53 40.53 58.07
C ASP A 613 -5.39 40.20 56.83
N PHE A 614 -6.62 40.72 56.84
CA PHE A 614 -7.59 40.54 55.78
C PHE A 614 -7.23 41.34 54.51
N SER A 615 -6.50 42.46 54.61
CA SER A 615 -6.10 43.25 53.44
C SER A 615 -5.00 42.55 52.65
N ASP A 616 -3.95 42.09 53.33
CA ASP A 616 -2.83 41.39 52.72
C ASP A 616 -3.25 40.00 52.20
N PHE A 617 -4.06 39.24 52.94
CA PHE A 617 -4.60 37.97 52.41
C PHE A 617 -5.44 38.16 51.14
N PHE A 618 -6.27 39.21 51.07
CA PHE A 618 -7.06 39.49 49.86
C PHE A 618 -6.16 39.83 48.65
N LYS A 619 -5.10 40.64 48.85
CA LYS A 619 -4.10 40.92 47.80
C LYS A 619 -3.41 39.64 47.33
N ASP A 620 -3.12 38.72 48.24
CA ASP A 620 -2.43 37.47 47.95
C ASP A 620 -3.26 36.55 47.02
N ILE A 621 -4.56 36.39 47.30
CA ILE A 621 -5.49 35.65 46.43
C ILE A 621 -5.74 36.39 45.11
N TRP A 622 -5.83 37.73 45.13
CA TRP A 622 -5.97 38.55 43.92
C TRP A 622 -4.76 38.39 42.98
N ASN A 623 -3.54 38.45 43.51
CA ASN A 623 -2.30 38.28 42.75
C ASN A 623 -2.17 36.86 42.16
N LEU A 624 -2.57 35.83 42.92
CA LEU A 624 -2.62 34.45 42.40
C LEU A 624 -3.62 34.29 41.25
N SER A 625 -4.81 34.92 41.34
CA SER A 625 -5.81 34.87 40.27
C SER A 625 -5.41 35.68 39.04
N LEU A 626 -4.69 36.80 39.20
CA LEU A 626 -4.05 37.49 38.07
C LEU A 626 -3.01 36.60 37.39
N LYS A 627 -2.15 35.91 38.17
CA LYS A 627 -1.16 34.98 37.61
C LYS A 627 -1.84 33.83 36.86
N SER A 628 -2.85 33.19 37.46
CA SER A 628 -3.62 32.11 36.82
C SER A 628 -4.23 32.57 35.49
N ARG A 629 -4.82 33.77 35.44
CA ARG A 629 -5.32 34.37 34.19
C ARG A 629 -4.23 34.54 33.14
N ASP A 630 -3.08 35.08 33.52
CA ASP A 630 -2.01 35.42 32.58
C ASP A 630 -1.27 34.16 32.09
N ASP A 631 -1.12 33.14 32.95
CA ASP A 631 -0.69 31.79 32.58
C ASP A 631 -1.67 31.17 31.56
N ASN A 632 -2.99 31.18 31.84
CA ASN A 632 -4.03 30.65 30.95
C ASN A 632 -4.05 31.35 29.57
N LEU A 633 -3.89 32.68 29.55
CA LEU A 633 -3.81 33.47 28.31
C LEU A 633 -2.55 33.18 27.48
N SER A 634 -1.48 32.70 28.10
CA SER A 634 -0.27 32.28 27.37
C SER A 634 -0.53 31.01 26.53
N HIS A 635 -1.33 30.09 27.04
CA HIS A 635 -1.69 28.83 26.39
C HIS A 635 -2.77 28.97 25.29
N THR A 636 -3.50 30.09 25.23
CA THR A 636 -4.46 30.37 24.15
C THR A 636 -3.83 30.24 22.76
N LYS A 637 -2.65 30.83 22.54
CA LYS A 637 -1.96 30.75 21.23
C LYS A 637 -1.54 29.31 20.93
N GLU A 638 -0.96 28.64 21.92
CA GLU A 638 -0.46 27.27 21.80
C GLU A 638 -1.56 26.29 21.36
N ILE A 639 -2.77 26.42 21.91
CA ILE A 639 -3.89 25.53 21.57
C ILE A 639 -4.52 25.87 20.22
N VAL A 640 -4.52 27.14 19.80
CA VAL A 640 -4.92 27.51 18.43
C VAL A 640 -3.88 27.00 17.41
N GLU A 641 -2.59 27.05 17.72
CA GLU A 641 -1.54 26.49 16.84
C GLU A 641 -1.60 24.95 16.78
N LYS A 642 -1.87 24.29 17.91
CA LYS A 642 -2.03 22.82 18.04
C LYS A 642 -3.49 22.36 17.89
N SER A 643 -4.31 23.13 17.17
CA SER A 643 -5.71 22.80 16.88
C SER A 643 -5.89 21.97 15.61
N GLY A 644 -4.88 21.94 14.73
CA GLY A 644 -4.98 21.38 13.38
C GLY A 644 -5.51 22.31 12.30
N PHE A 645 -6.15 23.43 12.67
CA PHE A 645 -6.77 24.31 11.68
C PHE A 645 -5.75 25.00 10.75
N LEU A 646 -4.55 25.30 11.23
CA LEU A 646 -3.47 25.87 10.40
C LEU A 646 -2.95 24.86 9.36
N GLU A 647 -2.81 23.59 9.72
CA GLU A 647 -2.46 22.51 8.80
C GLU A 647 -3.56 22.34 7.75
N LEU A 648 -4.82 22.43 8.16
CA LEU A 648 -5.97 22.32 7.27
C LEU A 648 -6.06 23.48 6.26
N VAL A 649 -5.69 24.71 6.64
CA VAL A 649 -5.50 25.83 5.70
C VAL A 649 -4.39 25.52 4.70
N VAL A 650 -3.25 24.99 5.16
CA VAL A 650 -2.11 24.61 4.29
C VAL A 650 -2.52 23.50 3.30
N GLU A 651 -3.27 22.50 3.74
CA GLU A 651 -3.76 21.43 2.87
C GLU A 651 -4.78 21.92 1.85
N LEU A 652 -5.79 22.71 2.24
CA LEU A 652 -6.76 23.30 1.31
C LEU A 652 -6.10 24.17 0.23
N ARG A 653 -4.94 24.78 0.51
CA ARG A 653 -4.15 25.54 -0.46
C ARG A 653 -3.32 24.67 -1.41
N LYS A 654 -2.98 23.45 -1.01
CA LYS A 654 -2.38 22.42 -1.89
C LYS A 654 -3.42 21.85 -2.86
N THR A 655 -4.65 21.70 -2.41
CA THR A 655 -5.76 21.05 -3.12
C THR A 655 -5.96 21.55 -4.58
N PRO A 656 -5.99 22.85 -4.91
CA PRO A 656 -6.06 23.32 -6.30
C PRO A 656 -4.89 22.86 -7.19
N LYS A 657 -3.65 22.83 -6.68
CA LYS A 657 -2.47 22.39 -7.45
C LYS A 657 -2.58 20.90 -7.79
N LEU A 658 -3.10 20.08 -6.86
CA LEU A 658 -3.33 18.66 -7.07
C LEU A 658 -4.45 18.40 -8.10
N ILE A 659 -5.60 19.09 -7.99
CA ILE A 659 -6.69 18.99 -8.98
C ILE A 659 -6.24 19.45 -10.36
N PHE A 660 -5.46 20.54 -10.48
CA PHE A 660 -4.90 20.98 -11.75
C PHE A 660 -4.05 19.87 -12.39
N ILE A 661 -3.11 19.27 -11.65
CA ILE A 661 -2.27 18.16 -12.14
C ILE A 661 -3.12 16.95 -12.56
N ALA A 662 -4.14 16.58 -11.78
CA ALA A 662 -5.03 15.46 -12.11
C ALA A 662 -5.87 15.73 -13.38
N LEU A 663 -6.32 16.97 -13.60
CA LEU A 663 -7.03 17.36 -14.82
C LEU A 663 -6.10 17.42 -16.05
N ILE A 664 -4.82 17.77 -15.88
CA ILE A 664 -3.82 17.59 -16.95
C ILE A 664 -3.63 16.09 -17.26
N ARG A 665 -3.52 15.22 -16.26
CA ARG A 665 -3.49 13.76 -16.48
C ARG A 665 -4.73 13.27 -17.25
N ARG A 666 -5.95 13.70 -16.89
CA ARG A 666 -7.18 13.40 -17.64
C ARG A 666 -7.05 13.81 -19.11
N LEU A 667 -6.62 15.04 -19.39
CA LEU A 667 -6.47 15.53 -20.77
C LEU A 667 -5.49 14.67 -21.61
N TYR A 668 -4.35 14.29 -21.02
CA TYR A 668 -3.40 13.37 -21.64
C TYR A 668 -4.01 11.99 -21.90
N TYR A 669 -4.69 11.39 -20.91
CA TYR A 669 -5.28 10.07 -21.07
C TYR A 669 -6.42 10.08 -22.09
N THR A 670 -7.26 11.11 -22.14
CA THR A 670 -8.26 11.30 -23.21
C THR A 670 -7.59 11.46 -24.58
N SER A 671 -6.45 12.17 -24.68
CA SER A 671 -5.66 12.29 -25.93
C SER A 671 -5.13 10.93 -26.41
N TRP A 672 -4.52 10.16 -25.51
CA TRP A 672 -4.07 8.80 -25.78
C TRP A 672 -5.24 7.87 -26.16
N PHE A 673 -6.36 7.97 -25.45
CA PHE A 673 -7.54 7.14 -25.71
C PHE A 673 -8.16 7.44 -27.09
N TYR A 674 -8.29 8.71 -27.46
CA TYR A 674 -8.71 9.13 -28.79
C TYR A 674 -7.72 8.77 -29.91
N LYS A 675 -6.43 8.60 -29.60
CA LYS A 675 -5.42 8.09 -30.54
C LYS A 675 -5.52 6.57 -30.71
N THR A 676 -5.77 5.85 -29.61
CA THR A 676 -5.76 4.38 -29.55
C THR A 676 -7.06 3.75 -30.05
N PHE A 677 -8.22 4.18 -29.53
CA PHE A 677 -9.49 3.44 -29.71
C PHE A 677 -10.49 4.08 -30.68
N TYR A 678 -10.28 5.31 -31.16
CA TYR A 678 -11.28 6.04 -31.95
C TYR A 678 -11.61 5.40 -33.32
N TYR A 679 -10.82 4.44 -33.79
CA TYR A 679 -11.19 3.64 -34.96
C TYR A 679 -12.48 2.84 -34.72
N LEU A 680 -12.74 2.39 -33.48
CA LEU A 680 -13.98 1.69 -33.10
C LEU A 680 -15.24 2.56 -33.26
N PHE A 681 -15.12 3.88 -33.05
CA PHE A 681 -16.24 4.83 -33.16
C PHE A 681 -16.59 5.17 -34.61
N LYS A 682 -15.64 5.03 -35.55
CA LYS A 682 -15.93 5.16 -36.97
C LYS A 682 -16.69 3.93 -37.44
N GLU A 683 -17.88 4.13 -38.02
CA GLU A 683 -18.43 3.14 -38.93
C GLU A 683 -17.67 3.24 -40.27
N PRO A 684 -17.34 2.09 -40.91
CA PRO A 684 -16.73 2.11 -42.23
C PRO A 684 -17.75 2.72 -43.20
N LYS A 685 -17.42 3.90 -43.77
CA LYS A 685 -18.29 4.53 -44.77
C LYS A 685 -18.50 3.54 -45.92
N PRO A 686 -19.75 3.28 -46.36
CA PRO A 686 -19.97 2.43 -47.52
C PRO A 686 -19.24 3.03 -48.74
N LYS A 687 -18.33 2.27 -49.33
CA LYS A 687 -17.58 2.67 -50.53
C LYS A 687 -18.58 2.81 -51.70
N ASN A 688 -19.02 4.04 -51.97
CA ASN A 688 -19.91 4.33 -53.11
C ASN A 688 -19.27 3.83 -54.41
N LYS A 689 -20.03 3.06 -55.20
CA LYS A 689 -19.56 2.49 -56.48
C LYS A 689 -19.43 3.56 -57.56
N SER A 690 -18.26 4.18 -57.68
CA SER A 690 -17.88 4.97 -58.86
C SER A 690 -16.37 4.97 -59.08
N MET A 691 -15.96 4.69 -60.32
CA MET A 691 -14.58 4.73 -60.85
C MET A 691 -13.59 3.71 -60.24
N SER A 692 -13.58 2.54 -60.90
CA SER A 692 -12.42 1.85 -61.50
C SER A 692 -10.97 2.18 -61.08
N GLU A 693 -10.13 1.14 -61.13
CA GLU A 693 -8.65 1.17 -61.03
C GLU A 693 -8.05 1.38 -59.63
N ASN A 694 -8.30 0.42 -58.73
CA ASN A 694 -7.30 -0.14 -57.78
C ASN A 694 -7.87 -1.36 -57.02
N LEU A 695 -8.21 -2.44 -57.74
CA LEU A 695 -8.96 -3.58 -57.18
C LEU A 695 -8.09 -4.64 -56.47
N SER A 696 -6.79 -4.67 -56.73
CA SER A 696 -5.85 -5.64 -56.14
C SER A 696 -5.38 -5.25 -54.73
N ILE A 697 -5.07 -3.97 -54.52
CA ILE A 697 -4.53 -3.46 -53.25
C ILE A 697 -5.60 -3.46 -52.15
N SER A 698 -6.87 -3.20 -52.50
CA SER A 698 -7.96 -3.17 -51.52
C SER A 698 -8.29 -4.53 -50.91
N MET A 699 -8.13 -5.63 -51.67
CA MET A 699 -8.33 -6.97 -51.11
C MET A 699 -7.23 -7.33 -50.12
N GLN A 700 -5.98 -6.98 -50.40
CA GLN A 700 -4.87 -7.25 -49.49
C GLN A 700 -4.99 -6.47 -48.17
N GLN A 701 -5.49 -5.23 -48.19
CA GLN A 701 -5.76 -4.49 -46.95
C GLN A 701 -6.96 -5.04 -46.16
N GLU A 702 -8.01 -5.51 -46.83
CA GLU A 702 -9.14 -6.16 -46.14
C GLU A 702 -8.73 -7.54 -45.60
N GLU A 703 -7.86 -8.30 -46.29
CA GLU A 703 -7.27 -9.54 -45.79
C GLU A 703 -6.27 -9.31 -44.64
N GLU A 704 -5.41 -8.29 -44.69
CA GLU A 704 -4.51 -7.93 -43.58
C GLU A 704 -5.28 -7.43 -42.34
N GLU A 705 -6.32 -6.60 -42.49
CA GLU A 705 -7.19 -6.21 -41.38
C GLU A 705 -7.96 -7.43 -40.82
N GLU A 706 -8.56 -8.29 -41.66
CA GLU A 706 -9.23 -9.51 -41.18
C GLU A 706 -8.25 -10.46 -40.46
N GLN A 707 -7.01 -10.61 -40.94
CA GLN A 707 -6.00 -11.45 -40.31
C GLN A 707 -5.54 -10.90 -38.95
N TYR A 708 -5.47 -9.58 -38.79
CA TYR A 708 -5.20 -8.92 -37.49
C TYR A 708 -6.42 -8.96 -36.54
N PHE A 709 -7.65 -9.00 -37.08
CA PHE A 709 -8.87 -9.13 -36.26
C PHE A 709 -9.18 -10.57 -35.84
N CYS A 710 -8.71 -11.59 -36.58
CA CYS A 710 -8.85 -12.99 -36.17
C CYS A 710 -7.90 -13.34 -35.01
N SER A 711 -6.64 -12.90 -35.05
CA SER A 711 -5.66 -13.23 -33.98
C SER A 711 -6.10 -12.79 -32.58
N PHE A 712 -6.81 -11.66 -32.47
CA PHE A 712 -7.43 -11.17 -31.23
C PHE A 712 -8.46 -12.15 -30.62
N LEU A 713 -9.10 -12.99 -31.44
CA LEU A 713 -9.98 -14.06 -30.98
C LEU A 713 -9.26 -15.42 -30.86
N ASP A 714 -8.34 -15.74 -31.78
CA ASP A 714 -7.67 -17.05 -31.86
C ASP A 714 -6.79 -17.34 -30.63
N GLU A 715 -6.10 -16.33 -30.11
CA GLU A 715 -5.31 -16.46 -28.88
C GLU A 715 -6.20 -16.54 -27.63
N PHE A 716 -7.43 -15.98 -27.68
CA PHE A 716 -8.32 -15.67 -26.55
C PHE A 716 -7.72 -14.69 -25.52
N CYS A 717 -6.47 -14.26 -25.71
CA CYS A 717 -5.81 -13.22 -24.93
C CYS A 717 -6.53 -11.89 -25.10
N ILE A 718 -7.35 -11.53 -24.11
CA ILE A 718 -7.99 -10.22 -23.98
C ILE A 718 -6.92 -9.21 -23.55
N ASP A 719 -6.01 -8.91 -24.48
CA ASP A 719 -4.82 -8.09 -24.20
C ASP A 719 -5.23 -6.66 -23.86
N ARG A 720 -4.99 -6.30 -22.59
CA ARG A 720 -5.34 -5.01 -22.03
C ARG A 720 -4.29 -3.99 -22.45
N ILE A 721 -4.68 -3.04 -23.31
CA ILE A 721 -3.78 -1.99 -23.76
C ILE A 721 -3.60 -0.98 -22.62
N PHE A 722 -2.62 -1.22 -21.75
CA PHE A 722 -2.35 -0.37 -20.60
C PHE A 722 -2.06 1.09 -21.04
N PRO A 723 -2.60 2.09 -20.33
CA PRO A 723 -2.27 3.48 -20.60
C PRO A 723 -0.78 3.77 -20.33
N PRO A 724 -0.17 4.72 -21.08
CA PRO A 724 1.21 5.10 -20.87
C PRO A 724 1.37 5.71 -19.47
N LYS A 725 2.37 5.27 -18.71
CA LYS A 725 2.62 5.80 -17.34
C LYS A 725 3.23 7.20 -17.40
N ILE A 726 2.35 8.21 -17.41
CA ILE A 726 2.73 9.61 -17.57
C ILE A 726 3.23 10.17 -16.24
N SER A 727 4.55 10.29 -16.15
CA SER A 727 5.28 10.77 -14.96
C SER A 727 5.19 12.30 -14.75
N ILE A 728 3.97 12.85 -14.73
CA ILE A 728 3.69 14.13 -14.06
C ILE A 728 3.62 13.80 -12.57
N LEU A 729 4.76 13.97 -11.88
CA LEU A 729 5.02 13.39 -10.56
C LEU A 729 3.96 13.77 -9.51
N SER A 730 3.19 12.78 -9.07
CA SER A 730 2.48 12.83 -7.79
C SER A 730 3.46 12.69 -6.62
N SER A 731 3.02 12.98 -5.41
CA SER A 731 3.80 13.34 -4.20
C SER A 731 4.89 12.37 -3.69
N ARG A 732 5.18 11.26 -4.39
CA ARG A 732 6.17 10.23 -4.02
C ARG A 732 7.61 10.73 -3.81
N GLN A 733 7.99 11.91 -4.31
CA GLN A 733 9.35 12.44 -4.11
C GLN A 733 9.55 13.21 -2.79
N ILE A 734 8.49 13.51 -2.03
CA ILE A 734 8.59 14.29 -0.78
C ILE A 734 9.29 13.49 0.34
N GLN A 735 9.29 12.15 0.30
CA GLN A 735 9.93 11.30 1.32
C GLN A 735 11.46 11.51 1.48
N LEU A 736 12.14 12.15 0.52
CA LEU A 736 13.61 12.35 0.58
C LEU A 736 14.07 13.52 1.47
N VAL A 737 13.16 14.35 1.99
CA VAL A 737 13.52 15.58 2.73
C VAL A 737 13.56 15.41 4.26
N LYS A 738 12.96 14.34 4.82
CA LYS A 738 12.86 14.13 6.29
C LYS A 738 14.21 14.05 7.04
N ASN A 739 15.34 13.85 6.36
CA ASN A 739 16.65 13.59 6.98
C ASN A 739 17.56 14.83 7.17
N MET A 740 17.03 16.06 7.09
CA MET A 740 17.80 17.30 7.27
C MET A 740 17.30 18.17 8.44
N SER A 741 17.52 17.67 9.66
CA SER A 741 17.16 18.37 10.92
C SER A 741 18.36 18.52 11.88
N THR A 742 19.48 19.09 11.42
CA THR A 742 20.56 19.51 12.36
C THR A 742 21.39 20.71 11.87
N VAL A 743 21.63 21.66 12.78
CA VAL A 743 22.61 22.77 12.74
C VAL A 743 22.39 23.88 11.69
N CYS A 744 21.95 25.05 12.19
CA CYS A 744 22.08 26.33 11.50
C CYS A 744 23.43 27.01 11.83
N LEU A 745 24.06 27.69 10.86
CA LEU A 745 25.01 28.79 11.09
C LEU A 745 25.00 29.77 9.90
N PHE A 746 24.95 31.07 10.18
CA PHE A 746 25.01 32.16 9.20
C PHE A 746 26.43 32.76 9.11
N ASN A 747 26.95 33.04 7.90
CA ASN A 747 26.99 34.41 7.35
C ASN A 747 27.64 34.48 5.94
N PRO A 748 27.46 35.57 5.15
CA PRO A 748 27.85 35.65 3.75
C PRO A 748 29.18 36.39 3.48
N ALA A 749 29.73 36.20 2.26
CA ALA A 749 30.76 37.04 1.64
C ALA A 749 30.58 37.05 0.09
N ASN A 750 31.14 38.06 -0.58
CA ASN A 750 30.84 38.41 -1.99
C ASN A 750 31.84 37.84 -3.02
N PRO A 751 31.57 37.92 -4.35
CA PRO A 751 32.17 37.05 -5.38
C PRO A 751 33.44 37.60 -6.06
N THR A 752 34.18 36.74 -6.79
CA THR A 752 35.09 37.18 -7.86
C THR A 752 35.24 36.16 -9.01
N GLN A 753 35.41 36.72 -10.21
CA GLN A 753 35.53 36.16 -11.57
C GLN A 753 36.57 35.04 -11.77
N GLN A 754 36.39 34.18 -12.81
CA GLN A 754 37.22 34.22 -14.04
C GLN A 754 36.81 33.22 -15.16
N THR A 755 36.66 33.76 -16.39
CA THR A 755 37.10 33.30 -17.76
C THR A 755 37.47 31.82 -18.03
N SER A 756 37.30 31.22 -19.24
CA SER A 756 36.77 31.64 -20.57
C SER A 756 36.64 30.38 -21.51
N HIS A 757 35.83 30.33 -22.58
CA HIS A 757 36.06 30.94 -23.90
C HIS A 757 34.87 30.81 -24.89
N LYS A 758 34.73 31.84 -25.76
CA LYS A 758 34.40 31.90 -27.22
C LYS A 758 33.62 30.74 -27.90
N ALA A 759 32.75 30.98 -28.90
CA ALA A 759 32.68 32.11 -29.85
C ALA A 759 31.29 32.36 -30.50
N ASN A 760 31.02 33.62 -30.89
CA ASN A 760 30.52 34.13 -32.21
C ASN A 760 29.22 33.56 -32.87
N ILE A 761 28.41 34.26 -33.68
CA ILE A 761 28.30 35.67 -34.24
C ILE A 761 26.85 35.75 -34.84
N TYR A 762 25.97 36.76 -34.67
CA TYR A 762 25.83 38.17 -35.17
C TYR A 762 24.78 38.85 -34.22
N GLN A 763 24.80 40.15 -33.84
CA GLN A 763 24.45 41.40 -34.58
C GLN A 763 23.07 41.38 -35.27
N SER A 764 22.19 42.41 -35.19
CA SER A 764 22.41 43.85 -34.91
C SER A 764 21.23 44.55 -34.19
N GLN A 765 21.52 45.72 -33.57
CA GLN A 765 20.81 47.03 -33.48
C GLN A 765 19.28 47.17 -33.80
N GLU A 766 18.50 48.14 -33.27
CA GLU A 766 18.87 49.46 -32.72
C GLU A 766 17.87 50.09 -31.70
N ASN A 767 18.31 51.19 -31.07
CA ASN A 767 17.71 52.18 -30.13
C ASN A 767 16.21 52.54 -30.30
N PHE A 768 15.48 53.06 -29.29
CA PHE A 768 15.58 54.45 -28.78
C PHE A 768 14.79 54.76 -27.48
N ALA A 769 15.19 55.83 -26.78
CA ALA A 769 14.46 56.66 -25.78
C ALA A 769 13.86 55.95 -24.51
N GLU A 770 14.12 56.38 -23.27
CA GLU A 770 13.84 57.68 -22.61
C GLU A 770 12.32 58.00 -22.57
N SER A 771 11.71 58.39 -21.44
CA SER A 771 12.24 59.17 -20.31
C SER A 771 11.37 59.08 -19.03
N ASN A 772 11.93 59.50 -17.88
CA ASN A 772 11.38 60.37 -16.82
C ASN A 772 9.89 60.23 -16.35
N SER A 773 9.54 60.37 -15.05
CA SER A 773 10.31 60.91 -13.91
C SER A 773 9.62 60.75 -12.53
N ASN A 774 10.43 60.84 -11.47
CA ASN A 774 10.19 61.50 -10.17
C ASN A 774 9.17 60.95 -9.13
N HIS A 775 9.73 60.64 -7.95
CA HIS A 775 9.27 61.04 -6.59
C HIS A 775 7.89 60.53 -6.07
N GLU A 776 7.61 60.43 -4.76
CA GLU A 776 8.32 60.93 -3.56
C GLU A 776 8.84 59.81 -2.62
N ASN A 777 9.20 60.15 -1.38
CA ASN A 777 10.07 59.37 -0.49
C ASN A 777 9.60 59.45 0.98
N LYS A 778 9.99 58.47 1.80
CA LYS A 778 9.79 58.37 3.27
C LYS A 778 8.35 58.21 3.78
N GLN A 779 8.11 57.07 4.43
CA GLN A 779 7.99 57.07 5.90
C GLN A 779 8.41 55.71 6.46
N GLN A 780 9.41 55.70 7.36
CA GLN A 780 9.67 54.56 8.24
C GLN A 780 8.96 54.83 9.57
N SER A 781 8.14 53.88 10.02
CA SER A 781 7.55 53.87 11.36
C SER A 781 7.73 52.48 11.97
N ASN A 782 7.83 52.42 13.30
CA ASN A 782 8.18 51.19 14.00
C ASN A 782 7.04 50.17 13.94
N VAL A 783 7.27 49.01 13.31
CA VAL A 783 6.30 47.92 13.28
C VAL A 783 6.35 47.16 14.61
N ILE A 784 5.44 47.51 15.52
CA ILE A 784 4.99 46.58 16.55
C ILE A 784 4.21 45.48 15.83
N ILE A 785 4.76 44.26 15.79
CA ILE A 785 4.11 43.13 15.10
C ILE A 785 2.83 42.75 15.88
N THR A 786 1.68 43.12 15.33
CA THR A 786 0.37 42.80 15.89
C THR A 786 -0.02 41.35 15.57
N LYS A 787 -0.93 40.75 16.37
CA LYS A 787 -1.34 39.34 16.22
C LYS A 787 -1.80 39.01 14.80
N SER A 788 -2.55 39.90 14.16
CA SER A 788 -3.01 39.72 12.77
C SER A 788 -1.86 39.75 11.74
N GLN A 789 -0.74 40.39 12.02
CA GLN A 789 0.39 40.45 11.11
C GLN A 789 1.21 39.15 11.10
N PHE A 790 1.29 38.45 12.24
CA PHE A 790 1.83 37.08 12.31
C PHE A 790 0.94 36.08 11.55
N VAL A 791 -0.38 36.15 11.74
CA VAL A 791 -1.34 35.33 10.98
C VAL A 791 -1.24 35.63 9.49
N ASN A 792 -1.20 36.90 9.09
CA ASN A 792 -1.02 37.27 7.67
C ASN A 792 0.34 36.83 7.11
N ASP A 793 1.44 36.84 7.87
CA ASP A 793 2.75 36.36 7.40
C ASP A 793 2.77 34.83 7.22
N LEU A 794 2.07 34.08 8.08
CA LEU A 794 1.85 32.65 7.92
C LEU A 794 0.95 32.36 6.69
N LEU A 795 -0.14 33.11 6.55
CA LEU A 795 -1.08 33.03 5.43
C LEU A 795 -0.48 33.57 4.10
N ALA A 796 0.59 34.36 4.13
CA ALA A 796 1.29 34.86 2.95
C ALA A 796 2.32 33.87 2.36
N GLY A 797 2.43 32.65 2.91
CA GLY A 797 3.29 31.61 2.35
C GLY A 797 4.78 31.79 2.66
N LYS A 798 5.12 32.37 3.82
CA LYS A 798 6.51 32.43 4.32
C LYS A 798 6.98 31.13 5.00
N VAL A 799 6.06 30.20 5.27
CA VAL A 799 6.39 28.79 5.56
C VAL A 799 6.62 28.08 4.23
N ALA A 800 7.62 27.21 4.17
CA ALA A 800 8.22 26.71 2.93
C ALA A 800 7.21 26.19 1.87
N ASP A 801 7.53 26.42 0.59
CA ASP A 801 6.84 25.81 -0.54
C ASP A 801 6.91 24.27 -0.44
N ASP A 802 5.84 23.64 0.03
CA ASP A 802 5.63 22.20 -0.14
C ASP A 802 5.45 21.91 -1.64
N PHE A 803 6.56 21.53 -2.29
CA PHE A 803 6.72 21.51 -3.74
C PHE A 803 5.83 20.49 -4.48
N ILE A 804 4.56 20.86 -4.68
CA ILE A 804 3.72 20.28 -5.73
C ILE A 804 4.25 20.76 -7.07
N PHE A 805 4.99 19.88 -7.74
CA PHE A 805 5.74 20.18 -8.96
C PHE A 805 4.91 19.98 -10.24
N PHE A 806 5.06 20.88 -11.20
CA PHE A 806 4.43 20.80 -12.53
C PHE A 806 5.45 21.18 -13.61
N ASP A 807 5.81 20.22 -14.47
CA ASP A 807 6.69 20.46 -15.62
C ASP A 807 5.89 20.99 -16.82
N GLN A 808 5.70 22.30 -16.84
CA GLN A 808 5.03 23.02 -17.91
C GLN A 808 5.67 22.77 -19.29
N ASN A 809 7.00 22.70 -19.37
CA ASN A 809 7.72 22.60 -20.64
C ASN A 809 7.49 21.23 -21.27
N ARG A 810 7.53 20.16 -20.47
CA ARG A 810 7.17 18.82 -20.92
C ARG A 810 5.72 18.76 -21.43
N VAL A 811 4.76 19.31 -20.70
CA VAL A 811 3.35 19.27 -21.12
C VAL A 811 3.13 20.02 -22.44
N VAL A 812 3.75 21.19 -22.59
CA VAL A 812 3.71 21.99 -23.83
C VAL A 812 4.33 21.23 -25.01
N ASN A 813 5.48 20.58 -24.81
CA ASN A 813 6.14 19.76 -25.82
C ASN A 813 5.30 18.53 -26.20
N ASP A 814 4.76 17.79 -25.24
CA ASP A 814 3.98 16.56 -25.47
C ASP A 814 2.68 16.84 -26.26
N PHE A 815 2.08 18.03 -26.11
CA PHE A 815 0.93 18.48 -26.90
C PHE A 815 1.32 19.18 -28.23
N ASN A 816 2.61 19.32 -28.55
CA ASN A 816 3.15 20.04 -29.71
C ASN A 816 2.67 21.51 -29.84
N VAL A 817 2.44 22.21 -28.72
CA VAL A 817 2.04 23.63 -28.72
C VAL A 817 3.24 24.56 -28.49
N PRO A 818 3.16 25.86 -28.82
CA PRO A 818 4.26 26.80 -28.59
C PRO A 818 4.61 26.94 -27.09
N PRO A 819 5.88 27.24 -26.74
CA PRO A 819 6.32 27.53 -25.38
C PRO A 819 5.42 28.53 -24.64
N PHE A 820 4.82 28.09 -23.54
CA PHE A 820 3.96 28.93 -22.71
C PHE A 820 4.83 29.85 -21.82
N SER A 821 5.20 31.01 -22.35
CA SER A 821 6.11 31.96 -21.69
C SER A 821 5.41 32.78 -20.59
N VAL A 822 5.35 32.22 -19.37
CA VAL A 822 4.67 32.87 -18.24
C VAL A 822 5.59 33.84 -17.50
N ILE A 823 5.59 35.10 -17.93
CA ILE A 823 6.38 36.17 -17.28
C ILE A 823 5.68 36.70 -16.01
N ASP A 824 4.33 36.78 -16.00
CA ASP A 824 3.56 37.51 -14.98
C ASP A 824 2.58 36.65 -14.14
N CYS A 825 2.80 35.33 -14.02
CA CYS A 825 1.92 34.48 -13.21
C CYS A 825 2.59 33.19 -12.68
N PRO A 826 3.21 33.20 -11.48
CA PRO A 826 3.77 31.97 -10.89
C PRO A 826 2.68 30.94 -10.57
N PHE A 827 3.05 29.66 -10.54
CA PHE A 827 2.14 28.54 -10.21
C PHE A 827 1.56 28.59 -8.78
N SER A 828 2.09 29.47 -7.91
CA SER A 828 1.51 29.82 -6.62
C SER A 828 0.14 30.51 -6.72
N ASP A 829 -0.10 31.34 -7.75
CA ASP A 829 -1.46 31.76 -8.12
C ASP A 829 -2.05 30.75 -9.10
N THR A 830 -2.31 29.54 -8.58
CA THR A 830 -2.73 28.38 -9.38
C THR A 830 -4.00 28.64 -10.17
N LEU A 831 -4.89 29.51 -9.69
CA LEU A 831 -6.12 29.88 -10.39
C LEU A 831 -5.81 30.70 -11.66
N LYS A 832 -5.04 31.79 -11.54
CA LYS A 832 -4.65 32.58 -12.72
C LYS A 832 -3.72 31.80 -13.66
N PHE A 833 -2.86 30.95 -13.11
CA PHE A 833 -1.97 30.09 -13.89
C PHE A 833 -2.77 29.11 -14.75
N ALA A 834 -3.70 28.35 -14.15
CA ALA A 834 -4.53 27.39 -14.86
C ALA A 834 -5.44 28.07 -15.90
N ASP A 835 -5.99 29.25 -15.58
CA ASP A 835 -6.73 30.07 -16.54
C ASP A 835 -5.87 30.44 -17.76
N LYS A 836 -4.67 31.00 -17.56
CA LYS A 836 -3.76 31.31 -18.68
C LYS A 836 -3.34 30.02 -19.42
N PHE A 837 -3.04 28.93 -18.71
CA PHE A 837 -2.55 27.66 -19.27
C PHE A 837 -3.60 26.94 -20.13
N PHE A 838 -4.81 26.72 -19.61
CA PHE A 838 -5.88 26.08 -20.38
C PHE A 838 -6.33 26.96 -21.56
N ASN A 839 -6.33 28.30 -21.43
CA ASN A 839 -6.58 29.18 -22.58
C ASN A 839 -5.46 29.09 -23.64
N HIS A 840 -4.19 28.98 -23.24
CA HIS A 840 -3.09 28.71 -24.17
C HIS A 840 -3.27 27.39 -24.91
N LEU A 841 -3.69 26.32 -24.22
CA LEU A 841 -4.04 25.06 -24.87
C LEU A 841 -5.23 25.20 -25.83
N LEU A 842 -6.29 25.93 -25.47
CA LEU A 842 -7.44 26.19 -26.35
C LEU A 842 -7.07 27.00 -27.61
N GLN A 843 -6.05 27.85 -27.55
CA GLN A 843 -5.60 28.67 -28.68
C GLN A 843 -4.65 27.94 -29.62
N ASN A 844 -3.95 26.90 -29.15
CA ASN A 844 -2.86 26.26 -29.90
C ASN A 844 -3.07 24.76 -30.20
N ILE A 845 -4.09 24.09 -29.65
CA ILE A 845 -4.39 22.68 -29.96
C ILE A 845 -5.38 22.59 -31.15
N ASP A 846 -4.87 22.18 -32.31
CA ASP A 846 -5.67 21.87 -33.52
C ASP A 846 -6.64 20.68 -33.35
N ASN A 847 -6.44 19.85 -32.31
CA ASN A 847 -7.24 18.65 -32.08
C ASN A 847 -8.65 18.99 -31.53
N GLN A 848 -9.60 19.19 -32.46
CA GLN A 848 -11.01 19.48 -32.19
C GLN A 848 -11.74 18.48 -31.27
N LYS A 849 -11.17 17.31 -31.00
CA LYS A 849 -11.70 16.36 -30.00
C LYS A 849 -11.35 16.78 -28.57
N LEU A 850 -10.12 17.26 -28.35
CA LEU A 850 -9.65 17.70 -27.03
C LEU A 850 -10.20 19.08 -26.62
N PHE A 851 -10.62 19.89 -27.59
CA PHE A 851 -11.15 21.24 -27.33
C PHE A 851 -12.32 21.27 -26.33
N ALA A 852 -13.14 20.21 -26.29
CA ALA A 852 -14.22 20.07 -25.30
C ALA A 852 -13.70 19.58 -23.94
N ASN A 853 -12.77 18.60 -23.92
CA ASN A 853 -12.07 18.17 -22.71
C ASN A 853 -11.33 19.31 -21.98
N ILE A 854 -10.64 20.17 -22.72
CA ILE A 854 -9.93 21.34 -22.17
C ILE A 854 -10.93 22.33 -21.55
N LYS A 855 -12.07 22.59 -22.21
CA LYS A 855 -13.15 23.44 -21.66
C LYS A 855 -13.78 22.85 -20.41
N SER A 856 -14.10 21.55 -20.40
CA SER A 856 -14.65 20.88 -19.20
C SER A 856 -13.65 20.93 -18.04
N SER A 857 -12.37 20.63 -18.29
CA SER A 857 -11.29 20.70 -17.29
C SER A 857 -11.15 22.11 -16.69
N LEU A 858 -11.15 23.16 -17.51
CA LEU A 858 -11.10 24.54 -17.03
C LEU A 858 -12.34 24.92 -16.21
N LEU A 859 -13.54 24.49 -16.61
CA LEU A 859 -14.79 24.76 -15.87
C LEU A 859 -14.81 24.05 -14.50
N LEU A 860 -14.48 22.76 -14.47
CA LEU A 860 -14.37 21.96 -13.25
C LEU A 860 -13.37 22.59 -12.28
N PHE A 861 -12.16 22.92 -12.77
CA PHE A 861 -11.12 23.56 -11.98
C PHE A 861 -11.55 24.92 -11.41
N LYS A 862 -12.29 25.74 -12.18
CA LYS A 862 -12.86 27.01 -11.71
C LYS A 862 -13.88 26.82 -10.62
N ASN A 863 -14.87 25.95 -10.86
CA ASN A 863 -15.94 25.66 -9.89
C ASN A 863 -15.33 25.17 -8.57
N PHE A 864 -14.41 24.21 -8.66
CA PHE A 864 -13.68 23.69 -7.51
C PHE A 864 -12.87 24.75 -6.77
N SER A 865 -12.09 25.58 -7.49
CA SER A 865 -11.31 26.67 -6.89
C SER A 865 -12.17 27.71 -6.17
N ILE A 866 -13.40 27.94 -6.63
CA ILE A 866 -14.37 28.83 -5.95
C ILE A 866 -14.87 28.19 -4.65
N VAL A 867 -15.14 26.88 -4.64
CA VAL A 867 -15.54 26.16 -3.42
C VAL A 867 -14.40 26.12 -2.41
N VAL A 868 -13.17 25.80 -2.84
CA VAL A 868 -11.96 25.83 -1.99
C VAL A 868 -11.79 27.20 -1.34
N LYS A 869 -11.85 28.30 -2.10
CA LYS A 869 -11.70 29.65 -1.53
C LYS A 869 -12.79 30.00 -0.52
N LYS A 870 -14.04 29.63 -0.77
CA LYS A 870 -15.14 29.82 0.22
C LYS A 870 -14.87 29.03 1.51
N LYS A 871 -14.40 27.79 1.39
CA LYS A 871 -14.06 26.92 2.52
C LYS A 871 -12.82 27.42 3.29
N GLU A 872 -11.83 27.97 2.58
CA GLU A 872 -10.65 28.62 3.17
C GLU A 872 -11.04 29.85 4.00
N THR A 873 -11.90 30.74 3.48
CA THR A 873 -12.40 31.91 4.22
C THR A 873 -13.11 31.49 5.51
N VAL A 874 -14.09 30.58 5.42
CA VAL A 874 -14.84 30.10 6.60
C VAL A 874 -13.91 29.45 7.64
N LEU A 875 -12.85 28.75 7.20
CA LEU A 875 -11.85 28.17 8.10
C LEU A 875 -10.98 29.23 8.78
N VAL A 876 -10.57 30.28 8.07
CA VAL A 876 -9.81 31.41 8.66
C VAL A 876 -10.67 32.19 9.65
N ASP A 877 -11.92 32.50 9.30
CA ASP A 877 -12.89 33.15 10.19
C ASP A 877 -13.10 32.32 11.48
N SER A 878 -13.12 30.99 11.36
CA SER A 878 -13.26 30.06 12.49
C SER A 878 -12.00 30.00 13.39
N ILE A 879 -10.80 30.18 12.83
CA ILE A 879 -9.56 30.27 13.61
C ILE A 879 -9.56 31.54 14.47
N ASP A 880 -9.97 32.67 13.90
CA ASP A 880 -10.06 33.94 14.62
C ASP A 880 -11.19 33.92 15.68
N GLN A 881 -12.33 33.29 15.38
CA GLN A 881 -13.40 33.06 16.38
C GLN A 881 -12.92 32.17 17.54
N LEU A 882 -12.25 31.04 17.27
CA LEU A 882 -11.71 30.15 18.30
C LEU A 882 -10.73 30.89 19.23
N ASN A 883 -9.85 31.70 18.65
CA ASN A 883 -8.87 32.52 19.36
C ASN A 883 -9.55 33.58 20.25
N HIS A 884 -10.70 34.12 19.81
CA HIS A 884 -11.55 35.01 20.60
C HIS A 884 -12.23 34.25 21.76
N ASP A 885 -12.94 33.17 21.48
CA ASP A 885 -13.72 32.39 22.45
C ASP A 885 -12.84 31.84 23.58
N ILE A 886 -11.68 31.27 23.23
CA ILE A 886 -10.69 30.78 24.20
C ILE A 886 -10.15 31.93 25.06
N SER A 887 -9.89 33.11 24.46
CA SER A 887 -9.49 34.30 25.22
C SER A 887 -10.59 34.74 26.20
N GLU A 888 -11.86 34.76 25.78
CA GLU A 888 -13.00 35.13 26.63
C GLU A 888 -13.12 34.17 27.82
N ILE A 889 -13.02 32.85 27.58
CA ILE A 889 -13.07 31.82 28.63
C ILE A 889 -11.96 32.04 29.67
N ALA A 890 -10.73 32.33 29.24
CA ALA A 890 -9.60 32.60 30.13
C ALA A 890 -9.83 33.81 31.05
N TYR A 891 -10.36 34.92 30.50
CA TYR A 891 -10.72 36.10 31.27
C TYR A 891 -11.90 35.85 32.23
N GLN A 892 -12.98 35.26 31.73
CA GLN A 892 -14.21 35.09 32.52
C GLN A 892 -14.07 34.08 33.64
N LYS A 893 -13.33 32.98 33.45
CA LYS A 893 -13.07 31.99 34.50
C LYS A 893 -12.51 32.66 35.74
N CYS A 894 -11.37 33.34 35.60
CA CYS A 894 -10.65 33.98 36.69
C CYS A 894 -11.45 35.16 37.30
N SER A 895 -12.22 35.89 36.47
CA SER A 895 -13.07 36.99 36.94
C SER A 895 -14.22 36.50 37.82
N GLN A 896 -14.92 35.43 37.42
CA GLN A 896 -16.05 34.86 38.17
C GLN A 896 -15.58 34.16 39.47
N GLU A 897 -14.41 33.47 39.43
CA GLU A 897 -13.76 32.95 40.64
C GLU A 897 -13.47 34.06 41.65
N MET A 898 -12.89 35.18 41.20
CA MET A 898 -12.59 36.32 42.07
C MET A 898 -13.82 37.12 42.51
N GLU A 899 -14.89 37.17 41.73
CA GLU A 899 -16.16 37.77 42.16
C GLU A 899 -16.83 36.93 43.26
N SER A 900 -16.90 35.60 43.08
CA SER A 900 -17.40 34.66 44.09
C SER A 900 -16.60 34.77 45.40
N PHE A 901 -15.28 34.66 45.32
CA PHE A 901 -14.36 34.85 46.44
C PHE A 901 -14.56 36.22 47.11
N SER A 902 -14.61 37.31 46.34
CA SER A 902 -14.79 38.66 46.89
C SER A 902 -16.12 38.83 47.61
N LYS A 903 -17.19 38.19 47.13
CA LYS A 903 -18.50 38.19 47.78
C LYS A 903 -18.46 37.43 49.11
N LYS A 904 -17.96 36.18 49.12
CA LYS A 904 -17.81 35.37 50.34
C LYS A 904 -16.88 36.04 51.36
N PHE A 905 -15.77 36.61 50.92
CA PHE A 905 -14.79 37.28 51.78
C PHE A 905 -15.36 38.54 52.46
N ARG A 906 -16.22 39.32 51.77
CA ARG A 906 -16.97 40.43 52.40
C ARG A 906 -17.92 39.92 53.48
N THR A 907 -18.72 38.89 53.18
CA THR A 907 -19.64 38.26 54.15
C THR A 907 -18.90 37.75 55.40
N LEU A 908 -17.74 37.11 55.21
CA LEU A 908 -16.88 36.67 56.31
C LEU A 908 -16.33 37.84 57.14
N ARG A 909 -15.89 38.93 56.49
CA ARG A 909 -15.41 40.15 57.15
C ARG A 909 -16.51 40.90 57.91
N GLU A 910 -17.78 40.75 57.50
CA GLU A 910 -18.97 41.22 58.23
C GLU A 910 -19.32 40.33 59.45
N GLY A 911 -18.50 39.31 59.77
CA GLY A 911 -18.70 38.42 60.92
C GLY A 911 -19.77 37.35 60.72
N LYS A 912 -20.27 37.17 59.50
CA LYS A 912 -21.30 36.18 59.16
C LYS A 912 -20.66 34.82 58.84
N THR A 913 -21.41 33.75 59.09
CA THR A 913 -21.05 32.39 58.66
C THR A 913 -21.09 32.25 57.14
N LEU A 914 -20.34 31.29 56.61
CA LEU A 914 -20.38 30.89 55.20
C LEU A 914 -21.01 29.50 55.07
N ASP A 915 -21.90 29.34 54.10
CA ASP A 915 -22.58 28.06 53.82
C ASP A 915 -21.77 27.13 52.89
N SER A 916 -20.53 27.53 52.54
CA SER A 916 -19.68 26.90 51.53
C SER A 916 -18.21 27.33 51.67
N ASP A 917 -17.30 26.65 50.97
CA ASP A 917 -15.86 26.98 50.98
C ASP A 917 -15.60 28.42 50.51
N LEU A 918 -14.61 29.09 51.12
CA LEU A 918 -14.29 30.50 50.87
C LEU A 918 -13.85 30.78 49.41
N PHE A 919 -13.27 29.78 48.74
CA PHE A 919 -12.91 29.81 47.34
C PHE A 919 -13.38 28.52 46.65
N GLU A 920 -13.90 28.65 45.43
CA GLU A 920 -14.38 27.56 44.59
C GLU A 920 -13.92 27.80 43.15
N TYR A 921 -13.46 26.75 42.47
CA TYR A 921 -13.14 26.82 41.04
C TYR A 921 -14.40 26.97 40.20
N ASN A 922 -14.31 27.74 39.12
CA ASN A 922 -15.45 28.01 38.27
C ASN A 922 -15.58 26.98 37.13
N PHE A 923 -16.72 26.30 37.09
CA PHE A 923 -17.09 25.32 36.06
C PHE A 923 -18.20 25.82 35.10
N SER A 924 -18.65 27.07 35.18
CA SER A 924 -19.84 27.59 34.48
C SER A 924 -19.79 27.49 32.94
N ARG A 925 -18.58 27.48 32.36
CA ARG A 925 -18.33 27.35 30.92
C ARG A 925 -17.93 25.92 30.50
N VAL A 926 -17.83 24.97 31.43
CA VAL A 926 -17.42 23.58 31.15
C VAL A 926 -18.62 22.79 30.63
N ARG A 927 -18.49 22.10 29.49
CA ARG A 927 -19.58 21.26 28.96
C ARG A 927 -19.83 20.07 29.89
N ASN A 928 -21.10 19.72 30.12
CA ASN A 928 -21.50 18.66 31.06
C ASN A 928 -20.80 17.32 30.80
N GLU A 929 -20.56 16.97 29.53
CA GLU A 929 -19.82 15.78 29.10
C GLU A 929 -18.43 15.67 29.77
N ILE A 930 -17.66 16.77 29.77
CA ILE A 930 -16.28 16.80 30.30
C ILE A 930 -16.19 17.35 31.74
N LEU A 931 -17.32 17.67 32.38
CA LEU A 931 -17.36 18.23 33.73
C LEU A 931 -16.75 17.29 34.78
N HIS A 932 -16.85 15.98 34.59
CA HIS A 932 -16.23 14.98 35.46
C HIS A 932 -14.70 15.02 35.35
N LEU A 933 -14.15 15.09 34.14
CA LEU A 933 -12.70 15.24 33.88
C LEU A 933 -12.14 16.58 34.40
N ALA A 934 -12.89 17.68 34.28
CA ALA A 934 -12.48 18.97 34.83
C ALA A 934 -12.39 18.94 36.38
N ARG A 935 -13.31 18.22 37.03
CA ARG A 935 -13.28 17.97 38.49
C ARG A 935 -12.19 16.96 38.89
N TYR A 936 -11.83 16.04 38.02
CA TYR A 936 -10.73 15.10 38.20
C TYR A 936 -9.38 15.84 38.14
N SER A 937 -9.12 16.54 37.04
CA SER A 937 -7.88 17.30 36.78
C SER A 937 -7.48 18.27 37.92
N ILE A 938 -8.45 18.93 38.57
CA ILE A 938 -8.18 19.83 39.70
C ILE A 938 -7.59 19.13 40.93
N LYS A 939 -7.80 17.81 41.09
CA LYS A 939 -7.23 17.03 42.22
C LYS A 939 -5.74 16.75 42.07
N HIS A 940 -5.18 16.84 40.86
CA HIS A 940 -3.79 16.48 40.58
C HIS A 940 -2.89 17.73 40.55
N GLN A 941 -1.63 17.55 40.96
CA GLN A 941 -0.63 18.61 40.85
C GLN A 941 -0.18 18.77 39.40
N TYR A 942 -0.09 20.02 38.94
CA TYR A 942 0.34 20.37 37.59
C TYR A 942 1.87 20.61 37.53
N PRO A 943 2.60 20.15 36.48
CA PRO A 943 2.12 19.42 35.32
C PRO A 943 1.81 17.95 35.60
N ILE A 944 0.69 17.48 35.07
CA ILE A 944 0.34 16.06 35.07
C ILE A 944 1.31 15.30 34.14
N ILE A 945 1.81 14.13 34.55
CA ILE A 945 2.79 13.32 33.78
C ILE A 945 2.13 11.98 33.43
N ALA A 946 2.01 11.66 32.14
CA ALA A 946 1.23 10.51 31.65
C ALA A 946 1.75 9.15 32.17
N GLN A 947 3.07 8.99 32.28
CA GLN A 947 3.75 7.81 32.83
C GLN A 947 3.43 7.52 34.31
N ASN A 948 2.88 8.49 35.04
CA ASN A 948 2.59 8.37 36.47
C ASN A 948 1.11 8.04 36.76
N ILE A 949 0.25 7.94 35.73
CA ILE A 949 -1.20 7.76 35.86
C ILE A 949 -1.75 6.51 35.17
N VAL A 950 -0.96 5.85 34.31
CA VAL A 950 -1.37 4.63 33.60
C VAL A 950 -0.24 3.61 33.65
N SER A 951 -0.52 2.42 34.16
CA SER A 951 0.45 1.33 34.21
C SER A 951 0.77 0.77 32.81
N PHE A 952 2.03 0.43 32.54
CA PHE A 952 2.41 -0.19 31.25
C PHE A 952 1.66 -1.52 31.00
N SER A 953 1.23 -2.21 32.06
CA SER A 953 0.31 -3.35 31.98
C SER A 953 -1.03 -3.01 31.31
N THR A 954 -1.61 -1.85 31.63
CA THR A 954 -2.85 -1.36 31.00
C THR A 954 -2.58 -0.90 29.56
N VAL A 955 -1.47 -0.17 29.30
CA VAL A 955 -1.02 0.20 27.94
C VAL A 955 -0.87 -1.02 27.03
N LEU A 956 -0.27 -2.11 27.53
CA LEU A 956 -0.07 -3.35 26.77
C LEU A 956 -1.39 -4.08 26.45
N LYS A 957 -2.33 -4.16 27.41
CA LYS A 957 -3.68 -4.72 27.18
C LYS A 957 -4.40 -3.98 26.05
N ILE A 958 -4.38 -2.64 26.11
CA ILE A 958 -5.01 -1.76 25.11
C ILE A 958 -4.37 -1.99 23.73
N ALA A 959 -3.04 -2.03 23.66
CA ALA A 959 -2.30 -2.29 22.41
C ALA A 959 -2.70 -3.62 21.76
N GLN A 960 -2.82 -4.69 22.56
CA GLN A 960 -3.18 -6.03 22.07
C GLN A 960 -4.62 -6.09 21.54
N ILE A 961 -5.60 -5.50 22.25
CA ILE A 961 -6.99 -5.50 21.78
C ILE A 961 -7.14 -4.67 20.50
N LEU A 962 -6.56 -3.46 20.45
CA LEU A 962 -6.63 -2.62 19.24
C LEU A 962 -5.95 -3.30 18.04
N LYS A 963 -4.83 -4.00 18.27
CA LYS A 963 -4.19 -4.81 17.22
C LYS A 963 -5.05 -5.99 16.76
N SER A 964 -5.77 -6.65 17.65
CA SER A 964 -6.69 -7.75 17.30
C SER A 964 -7.93 -7.29 16.51
N LYS A 965 -8.24 -5.99 16.53
CA LYS A 965 -9.25 -5.33 15.69
C LYS A 965 -8.65 -4.70 14.41
N GLU A 966 -7.38 -4.98 14.12
CA GLU A 966 -6.59 -4.42 13.00
C GLU A 966 -6.50 -2.87 12.97
N MET A 967 -6.80 -2.20 14.09
CA MET A 967 -6.86 -0.74 14.16
C MET A 967 -5.46 -0.13 14.29
N THR A 968 -5.12 0.83 13.42
CA THR A 968 -3.90 1.66 13.49
C THR A 968 -4.20 3.11 13.87
N TYR A 969 -5.42 3.58 13.56
CA TYR A 969 -5.98 4.86 13.95
C TYR A 969 -7.30 4.66 14.70
N CYS A 970 -7.66 5.59 15.58
CA CYS A 970 -8.92 5.57 16.33
C CYS A 970 -9.47 6.98 16.54
N ASN A 971 -10.76 7.08 16.87
CA ASN A 971 -11.35 8.26 17.50
C ASN A 971 -11.52 8.00 19.01
N VAL A 972 -11.71 9.04 19.81
CA VAL A 972 -11.82 8.92 21.28
C VAL A 972 -13.04 8.09 21.68
N HIS A 973 -14.21 8.23 21.04
CA HIS A 973 -15.39 7.45 21.41
C HIS A 973 -15.16 5.93 21.22
N THR A 974 -14.61 5.50 20.08
CA THR A 974 -14.28 4.09 19.83
C THR A 974 -13.11 3.59 20.69
N PHE A 975 -12.20 4.47 21.11
CA PHE A 975 -11.14 4.12 22.05
C PHE A 975 -11.69 3.92 23.47
N LEU A 976 -12.57 4.81 23.94
CA LEU A 976 -13.25 4.69 25.23
C LEU A 976 -14.14 3.43 25.26
N GLN A 977 -14.85 3.10 24.18
CA GLN A 977 -15.54 1.81 24.04
C GLN A 977 -14.60 0.58 24.15
N VAL A 978 -13.32 0.73 23.81
CA VAL A 978 -12.32 -0.33 24.05
C VAL A 978 -11.86 -0.36 25.52
N LEU A 979 -11.77 0.79 26.19
CA LEU A 979 -11.55 0.86 27.63
C LEU A 979 -12.73 0.28 28.43
N GLU A 980 -13.98 0.52 28.02
CA GLU A 980 -15.19 -0.09 28.61
C GLU A 980 -15.20 -1.62 28.52
N THR A 981 -14.51 -2.21 27.54
CA THR A 981 -14.33 -3.67 27.43
C THR A 981 -13.15 -4.22 28.23
N LEU A 982 -12.41 -3.37 28.95
CA LEU A 982 -11.27 -3.73 29.77
C LEU A 982 -11.58 -3.49 31.26
N ASP A 983 -11.24 -4.47 32.10
CA ASP A 983 -11.26 -4.33 33.55
C ASP A 983 -10.07 -3.42 33.97
N ILE A 984 -10.35 -2.12 34.01
CA ILE A 984 -9.46 -0.99 34.34
C ILE A 984 -10.11 -0.21 35.49
N ASP A 985 -9.29 0.29 36.40
CA ASP A 985 -9.74 1.10 37.53
C ASP A 985 -10.35 2.46 37.09
N GLU A 986 -11.31 2.98 37.85
CA GLU A 986 -11.97 4.24 37.53
C GLU A 986 -10.97 5.42 37.50
N GLU A 987 -9.90 5.39 38.29
CA GLU A 987 -8.86 6.42 38.30
C GLU A 987 -7.94 6.32 37.06
N GLU A 988 -7.46 5.11 36.68
CA GLU A 988 -6.72 4.91 35.42
C GLU A 988 -7.58 5.28 34.20
N SER A 989 -8.89 5.01 34.23
CA SER A 989 -9.81 5.30 33.12
C SER A 989 -10.06 6.81 32.96
N ASN A 990 -10.36 7.52 34.05
CA ASN A 990 -10.47 9.00 34.03
C ASN A 990 -9.15 9.67 33.58
N ALA A 991 -8.01 9.13 34.01
CA ALA A 991 -6.70 9.61 33.60
C ALA A 991 -6.44 9.39 32.10
N LEU A 992 -6.82 8.23 31.57
CA LEU A 992 -6.75 7.94 30.13
C LEU A 992 -7.65 8.89 29.33
N GLU A 993 -8.90 9.13 29.75
CA GLU A 993 -9.79 10.05 29.03
C GLU A 993 -9.34 11.52 29.10
N LEU A 994 -8.91 12.01 30.26
CA LEU A 994 -8.32 13.35 30.39
C LEU A 994 -7.09 13.50 29.49
N SER A 995 -6.20 12.50 29.51
CA SER A 995 -5.00 12.47 28.67
C SER A 995 -5.35 12.42 27.18
N LEU A 996 -6.35 11.62 26.78
CA LEU A 996 -6.85 11.56 25.40
C LEU A 996 -7.33 12.94 24.93
N ARG A 997 -8.26 13.58 25.66
CA ARG A 997 -8.84 14.86 25.23
C ARG A 997 -7.82 16.01 25.21
N ILE A 998 -6.78 15.95 26.04
CA ILE A 998 -5.68 16.94 26.00
C ILE A 998 -4.65 16.63 24.91
N PHE A 999 -4.15 15.39 24.82
CA PHE A 999 -3.10 15.02 23.86
C PHE A 999 -3.57 15.05 22.41
N VAL A 1000 -4.67 14.37 22.11
CA VAL A 1000 -5.06 14.00 20.74
C VAL A 1000 -6.29 14.73 20.25
N CYS A 1001 -6.47 14.76 18.92
CA CYS A 1001 -7.77 15.04 18.31
C CYS A 1001 -8.78 13.99 18.77
N SER A 1002 -9.93 14.42 19.27
CA SER A 1002 -11.01 13.54 19.70
C SER A 1002 -11.57 12.67 18.57
N GLU A 1003 -11.39 13.09 17.33
CA GLU A 1003 -12.06 12.53 16.17
C GLU A 1003 -11.15 11.64 15.31
N CYS A 1004 -9.82 11.76 15.40
CA CYS A 1004 -8.86 10.84 14.77
C CYS A 1004 -7.44 11.00 15.34
N PHE A 1005 -6.79 9.89 15.73
CA PHE A 1005 -5.38 9.85 16.13
C PHE A 1005 -4.72 8.50 15.84
N SER A 1006 -3.40 8.50 15.66
CA SER A 1006 -2.58 7.29 15.61
C SER A 1006 -2.49 6.62 16.97
N ILE A 1007 -2.93 5.36 17.05
CA ILE A 1007 -2.90 4.55 18.28
C ILE A 1007 -1.44 4.38 18.76
N GLN A 1008 -0.51 4.13 17.83
CA GLN A 1008 0.91 4.01 18.12
C GLN A 1008 1.45 5.27 18.80
N LYS A 1009 1.24 6.46 18.21
CA LYS A 1009 1.72 7.74 18.77
C LYS A 1009 1.16 7.99 20.17
N LEU A 1010 -0.13 7.72 20.39
CA LEU A 1010 -0.76 7.87 21.71
C LEU A 1010 -0.12 6.93 22.75
N LEU A 1011 0.01 5.64 22.46
CA LEU A 1011 0.51 4.67 23.43
C LEU A 1011 1.97 4.93 23.82
N LEU A 1012 2.78 5.47 22.89
CA LEU A 1012 4.14 5.95 23.18
C LEU A 1012 4.17 7.10 24.21
N CYS A 1013 3.12 7.92 24.35
CA CYS A 1013 3.07 8.99 25.37
C CYS A 1013 3.00 8.46 26.82
N PHE A 1014 2.54 7.22 27.03
CA PHE A 1014 2.43 6.60 28.37
C PHE A 1014 3.63 5.73 28.76
N ILE A 1015 4.59 5.56 27.85
CA ILE A 1015 5.78 4.71 28.05
C ILE A 1015 6.81 5.41 28.94
N LYS A 1016 7.38 4.66 29.90
CA LYS A 1016 8.36 5.18 30.86
C LYS A 1016 9.79 4.78 30.51
N TYR A 1017 10.01 3.63 29.88
CA TYR A 1017 11.36 3.13 29.56
C TYR A 1017 11.50 2.76 28.07
N PRO A 1018 12.68 2.97 27.43
CA PRO A 1018 12.90 2.64 26.01
C PRO A 1018 12.65 1.16 25.63
N GLU A 1019 12.77 0.24 26.59
CA GLU A 1019 12.46 -1.19 26.39
C GLU A 1019 10.96 -1.43 26.10
N GLU A 1020 10.09 -0.59 26.64
CA GLU A 1020 8.64 -0.64 26.42
C GLU A 1020 8.25 -0.08 25.03
N GLU A 1021 9.00 0.91 24.53
CA GLU A 1021 8.82 1.52 23.20
C GLU A 1021 9.02 0.49 22.07
N GLU A 1022 10.03 -0.38 22.17
CA GLU A 1022 10.22 -1.45 21.19
C GLU A 1022 9.05 -2.45 21.18
N ILE A 1023 8.44 -2.75 22.33
CA ILE A 1023 7.28 -3.66 22.43
C ILE A 1023 6.07 -3.05 21.70
N ILE A 1024 5.78 -1.77 21.92
CA ILE A 1024 4.66 -1.09 21.22
C ILE A 1024 4.94 -0.97 19.70
N LYS A 1025 6.19 -0.75 19.28
CA LYS A 1025 6.58 -0.76 17.85
C LYS A 1025 6.55 -2.16 17.21
N GLN A 1026 6.72 -3.24 17.99
CA GLN A 1026 6.53 -4.61 17.48
C GLN A 1026 5.04 -4.94 17.26
N ILE A 1027 4.15 -4.42 18.11
CA ILE A 1027 2.69 -4.55 17.94
C ILE A 1027 2.20 -3.69 16.75
N PHE A 1028 2.67 -2.44 16.68
CA PHE A 1028 2.37 -1.48 15.61
C PHE A 1028 3.65 -1.10 14.84
N PRO A 1029 4.12 -1.95 13.90
CA PRO A 1029 5.26 -1.61 13.06
C PRO A 1029 4.97 -0.41 12.17
N ASP A 1030 5.97 0.45 11.95
CA ASP A 1030 5.79 1.77 11.34
C ASP A 1030 5.12 1.71 9.95
N MET A 1031 3.88 2.20 9.88
CA MET A 1031 3.00 2.12 8.72
C MET A 1031 3.46 2.97 7.51
N GLU A 1032 4.55 3.75 7.60
CA GLU A 1032 5.05 4.58 6.48
C GLU A 1032 5.42 3.75 5.21
N ASN A 1033 5.57 2.43 5.34
CA ASN A 1033 5.84 1.50 4.24
C ASN A 1033 4.60 0.72 3.74
N LEU A 1034 3.47 0.76 4.47
CA LEU A 1034 2.27 0.02 4.09
C LEU A 1034 1.34 0.92 3.26
N LYS A 1035 1.15 0.50 2.00
CA LYS A 1035 0.27 1.17 1.05
C LYS A 1035 -1.16 1.20 1.62
N LEU A 1036 -1.70 2.40 1.81
CA LEU A 1036 -3.12 2.60 1.50
C LEU A 1036 -3.24 2.43 -0.02
N GLY A 1037 -4.08 1.49 -0.42
CA GLY A 1037 -4.40 1.15 -1.81
C GLY A 1037 -5.87 1.40 -2.09
#